data_AF-A0A258ARN3-F1
#
_entry.id   AF-A0A258ARN3-F1
#
_cell.length_a   1.000
_cell.length_b   1.000
_cell.length_c   1.000
_cell.angle_alpha   90.00
_cell.angle_beta   90.00
_cell.angle_gamma   90.00
#
_symmetry.space_group_name_H-M   'P 1'
#
loop_
_entity.id
_entity.type
_entity.pdbx_description
1 polymer ?
#
loop_
_entity_poly.entity_id
_entity_poly.type
_entity_poly.pdbx_seq_one_letter_code
_entity_poly.pdbx_strand_id
1 'polypeptide(L)'
;MNEALQRWREDFAQDATPAFDRLVRGVVPLGAAGQLSLGEIFDDLFAPGDAALDTAAADWLRQHLLGSVPERMTLQRWTAILEGYFRGIATMELPETGGLLRKQSKRIRLWLHGFYEGPDRDPEGAYLMALARAQVDLSFSPLWRRLILDEELADRHYLDIGILGFRKMPGPDGRTAADVPEGLLQALVKLADKQGTGQNKWKQTMRSLFAAYRRTEDYWVKHLAPLLPHHHESSHSRDWLTSLLPGISRWRPPLAEMPGAIVRRARPVPRGVSLDWVDRIRRDPALCDTPAFAAFLDQHRAYAETTGDPDQINVAFNNLSTKLIRADRRRAGFAACLMEEVLVWTPWDPRCWTIYAQTLRDAHRQDDATRALWQARHRFAWNPIVRNELGRILRESGDLAASAGVLREAESHFPHDVVCRNGLAETLREMGLVAEARQVYEQACEDFPDDVFCRTGLADLLIDLNETDAAERLYREVLAMDASDPYARGGLARALAIRSARTRDAALRDEARALLEELAHEGNQDARSGLDVFDDQWQRATQDASIHFRRETTPKQPGAASSNHGGAMADMSTAERLGRAMIALWQAERTEDSAQRGTLCNRATTLLDVPEQAVDAELLPAFVETRGLILLASGDAQKALTYFENQAKHFGRGGWIGIQIGGERARIVLGLPRDADDSIEAPSSQSARFALHVARVIQMLSSGLQEAAVKDLLKALYPEAARFANRAEPDARGGLNIENGAEMLGAYLRTRWFRPAGIDAVEDLDQPNRLDALRERIRQTRTDTFDVLTNATLSLTA
;
A
#
# COMPACT_ATOMS: atom_id res chain seq x y z
N MET A 1 14.14 46.36 27.47
CA MET A 1 13.76 45.77 26.15
C MET A 1 14.46 46.59 25.08
N ASN A 2 15.24 45.94 24.20
CA ASN A 2 16.02 46.61 23.14
C ASN A 2 15.08 47.38 22.18
N GLU A 3 15.38 48.62 21.81
CA GLU A 3 14.54 49.43 20.89
C GLU A 3 14.24 48.70 19.58
N ALA A 4 15.19 47.90 19.08
CA ALA A 4 15.02 47.10 17.88
C ALA A 4 13.97 45.97 18.04
N LEU A 5 13.88 45.38 19.24
CA LEU A 5 12.91 44.32 19.55
C LEU A 5 11.49 44.90 19.67
N GLN A 6 11.36 46.12 20.20
CA GLN A 6 10.09 46.85 20.25
C GLN A 6 9.60 47.23 18.85
N ARG A 7 10.48 47.72 17.97
CA ARG A 7 10.12 48.00 16.57
C ARG A 7 9.65 46.76 15.83
N TRP A 8 10.33 45.62 16.03
CA TRP A 8 9.85 44.36 15.45
C TRP A 8 8.49 43.94 16.00
N ARG A 9 8.22 44.17 17.29
CA ARG A 9 6.92 43.88 17.90
C ARG A 9 5.80 44.76 17.33
N GLU A 10 6.08 46.02 17.04
CA GLU A 10 5.16 46.92 16.35
C GLU A 10 4.86 46.44 14.92
N ASP A 11 5.89 46.02 14.17
CA ASP A 11 5.73 45.39 12.85
C ASP A 11 4.87 44.11 12.94
N PHE A 12 5.12 43.27 13.94
CA PHE A 12 4.38 42.02 14.16
C PHE A 12 2.89 42.27 14.48
N ALA A 13 2.59 43.35 15.22
CA ALA A 13 1.22 43.73 15.51
C ALA A 13 0.47 44.27 14.27
N GLN A 14 1.19 44.77 13.26
CA GLN A 14 0.61 45.25 12.00
C GLN A 14 0.43 44.10 10.99
N ASP A 15 1.45 43.27 10.81
CA ASP A 15 1.43 42.13 9.89
C ASP A 15 2.28 40.97 10.43
N ALA A 16 1.62 40.03 11.11
CA ALA A 16 2.27 38.98 11.90
C ALA A 16 3.07 37.99 11.03
N THR A 17 2.55 37.57 9.87
CA THR A 17 3.13 36.49 9.07
C THR A 17 4.47 36.88 8.42
N PRO A 18 4.61 38.03 7.74
CA PRO A 18 5.90 38.48 7.20
C PRO A 18 6.87 38.93 8.30
N ALA A 19 6.38 39.49 9.40
CA ALA A 19 7.24 39.83 10.55
C ALA A 19 7.85 38.57 11.19
N PHE A 20 7.05 37.51 11.33
CA PHE A 20 7.46 36.22 11.85
C PHE A 20 8.48 35.52 10.93
N ASP A 21 8.24 35.49 9.62
CA ASP A 21 9.19 34.90 8.65
C ASP A 21 10.56 35.59 8.72
N ARG A 22 10.59 36.93 8.77
CA ARG A 22 11.83 37.70 8.91
C ARG A 22 12.58 37.36 10.20
N LEU A 23 11.86 37.14 11.30
CA LEU A 23 12.45 36.77 12.59
C LEU A 23 13.07 35.36 12.52
N VAL A 24 12.32 34.37 12.04
CA VAL A 24 12.76 32.97 11.94
C VAL A 24 13.97 32.83 11.02
N ARG A 25 14.04 33.60 9.93
CA ARG A 25 15.19 33.62 9.00
C ARG A 25 16.43 34.35 9.56
N GLY A 26 16.30 35.00 10.72
CA GLY A 26 17.37 35.78 11.35
C GLY A 26 17.73 37.04 10.57
N VAL A 27 16.78 37.65 9.87
CA VAL A 27 17.00 38.86 9.04
C VAL A 27 16.71 40.15 9.83
N VAL A 28 16.04 40.03 10.98
CA VAL A 28 15.72 41.16 11.85
C VAL A 28 16.98 41.58 12.63
N PRO A 29 17.36 42.88 12.62
CA PRO A 29 18.51 43.37 13.37
C PRO A 29 18.17 43.49 14.86
N LEU A 30 18.25 42.38 15.60
CA LEU A 30 17.87 42.30 17.02
C LEU A 30 18.93 42.84 18.00
N GLY A 31 20.09 43.29 17.51
CA GLY A 31 21.20 43.76 18.33
C GLY A 31 21.67 42.68 19.32
N ALA A 32 21.79 43.03 20.60
CA ALA A 32 22.18 42.09 21.66
C ALA A 32 21.22 40.89 21.82
N ALA A 33 19.95 41.04 21.46
CA ALA A 33 18.97 39.96 21.51
C ALA A 33 19.14 38.93 20.38
N GLY A 34 19.98 39.20 19.38
CA GLY A 34 20.29 38.23 18.32
C GLY A 34 21.14 37.02 18.77
N GLN A 35 21.62 37.02 20.02
CA GLN A 35 22.28 35.84 20.62
C GLN A 35 21.30 34.89 21.31
N LEU A 36 20.05 35.31 21.50
CA LEU A 36 19.00 34.49 22.11
C LEU A 36 18.45 33.50 21.08
N SER A 37 18.06 32.33 21.56
CA SER A 37 17.28 31.37 20.79
C SER A 37 15.87 31.91 20.50
N LEU A 38 15.21 31.38 19.48
CA LEU A 38 13.82 31.77 19.17
C LEU A 38 12.87 31.52 20.36
N GLY A 39 13.09 30.45 21.13
CA GLY A 39 12.29 30.17 22.33
C GLY A 39 12.44 31.25 23.40
N GLU A 40 13.67 31.69 23.69
CA GLU A 40 13.93 32.78 24.64
C GLU A 40 13.33 34.11 24.16
N ILE A 41 13.41 34.37 22.84
CA ILE A 41 12.77 35.55 22.24
C ILE A 41 11.25 35.48 22.39
N PHE A 42 10.64 34.31 22.20
CA PHE A 42 9.19 34.15 22.36
C PHE A 42 8.75 34.29 23.81
N ASP A 43 9.47 33.67 24.75
CA ASP A 43 9.20 33.75 26.19
C ASP A 43 9.30 35.20 26.71
N ASP A 44 10.25 36.00 26.20
CA ASP A 44 10.41 37.41 26.58
C ASP A 44 9.32 38.33 26.02
N LEU A 45 8.71 37.97 24.88
CA LEU A 45 7.83 38.85 24.12
C LEU A 45 6.35 38.54 24.23
N PHE A 46 5.99 37.27 24.36
CA PHE A 46 4.62 36.79 24.25
C PHE A 46 4.17 36.09 25.53
N ALA A 47 2.87 36.21 25.83
CA ALA A 47 2.27 35.39 26.88
C ALA A 47 2.13 33.93 26.39
N PRO A 48 2.13 32.94 27.29
CA PRO A 48 1.76 31.57 26.94
C PRO A 48 0.36 31.54 26.30
N GLY A 49 0.21 30.89 25.14
CA GLY A 49 -1.06 30.83 24.43
C GLY A 49 -1.41 32.07 23.60
N ASP A 50 -0.44 32.95 23.27
CA ASP A 50 -0.69 34.10 22.40
C ASP A 50 -1.20 33.67 21.01
N ALA A 51 -2.42 34.07 20.68
CA ALA A 51 -3.10 33.64 19.45
C ALA A 51 -2.44 34.18 18.17
N ALA A 52 -1.86 35.38 18.21
CA ALA A 52 -1.22 35.97 17.04
C ALA A 52 0.09 35.23 16.72
N LEU A 53 0.87 34.88 17.75
CA LEU A 53 2.05 34.03 17.61
C LEU A 53 1.68 32.63 17.10
N ASP A 54 0.61 32.03 17.64
CA ASP A 54 0.16 30.70 17.25
C ASP A 54 -0.25 30.63 15.78
N THR A 55 -1.11 31.55 15.33
CA THR A 55 -1.52 31.60 13.92
C THR A 55 -0.34 31.90 12.99
N ALA A 56 0.55 32.83 13.36
CA ALA A 56 1.73 33.14 12.55
C ALA A 56 2.69 31.94 12.43
N ALA A 57 2.92 31.21 13.53
CA ALA A 57 3.74 30.01 13.54
C ALA A 57 3.11 28.88 12.71
N ALA A 58 1.79 28.69 12.80
CA ALA A 58 1.06 27.70 12.02
C ALA A 58 1.09 28.02 10.52
N ASP A 59 0.85 29.28 10.15
CA ASP A 59 0.90 29.74 8.76
C ASP A 59 2.30 29.63 8.17
N TRP A 60 3.33 29.99 8.93
CA TRP A 60 4.71 29.83 8.50
C TRP A 60 5.02 28.35 8.19
N LEU A 61 4.60 27.42 9.06
CA LEU A 61 4.77 25.99 8.81
C LEU A 61 3.98 25.52 7.58
N ARG A 62 2.73 25.95 7.41
CA ARG A 62 1.92 25.60 6.22
C ARG A 62 2.57 26.05 4.92
N GLN A 63 3.19 27.23 4.91
CA GLN A 63 3.86 27.79 3.73
C GLN A 63 5.16 27.07 3.37
N HIS A 64 5.88 26.55 4.36
CA HIS A 64 7.21 25.95 4.16
C HIS A 64 7.21 24.42 4.18
N LEU A 65 6.15 23.78 4.68
CA LEU A 65 6.06 22.32 4.77
C LEU A 65 6.20 21.67 3.39
N LEU A 66 7.08 20.67 3.30
CA LEU A 66 7.46 19.97 2.06
C LEU A 66 8.17 20.87 1.02
N GLY A 67 8.38 22.14 1.34
CA GLY A 67 9.16 23.06 0.52
C GLY A 67 10.64 22.67 0.46
N SER A 68 11.28 22.97 -0.66
CA SER A 68 12.73 22.88 -0.80
C SER A 68 13.43 24.02 -0.05
N VAL A 69 14.77 23.93 0.06
CA VAL A 69 15.60 25.02 0.59
C VAL A 69 15.26 26.32 -0.16
N PRO A 70 14.95 27.44 0.54
CA PRO A 70 14.63 28.70 -0.10
C PRO A 70 15.75 29.22 -1.02
N GLU A 71 15.38 29.93 -2.10
CA GLU A 71 16.35 30.52 -3.02
C GLU A 71 17.38 31.40 -2.29
N ARG A 72 18.66 31.28 -2.67
CA ARG A 72 19.80 31.98 -2.06
C ARG A 72 20.11 31.58 -0.60
N MET A 73 19.58 30.45 -0.12
CA MET A 73 19.90 29.89 1.19
C MET A 73 20.68 28.58 1.04
N THR A 74 21.64 28.33 1.94
CA THR A 74 22.34 27.05 1.98
C THR A 74 21.51 26.01 2.74
N LEU A 75 21.69 24.72 2.40
CA LEU A 75 21.07 23.61 3.11
C LEU A 75 21.31 23.72 4.63
N GLN A 76 22.58 23.90 5.04
CA GLN A 76 22.97 24.05 6.44
C GLN A 76 22.24 25.18 7.17
N ARG A 77 22.09 26.34 6.53
CA ARG A 77 21.39 27.48 7.14
C ARG A 77 19.91 27.20 7.26
N TRP A 78 19.31 26.55 6.27
CA TRP A 78 17.90 26.18 6.30
C TRP A 78 17.61 25.11 7.35
N THR A 79 18.47 24.08 7.45
CA THR A 79 18.44 23.07 8.51
C THR A 79 18.45 23.73 9.90
N ALA A 80 19.36 24.68 10.13
CA ALA A 80 19.44 25.39 11.40
C ALA A 80 18.20 26.26 11.70
N ILE A 81 17.60 26.87 10.67
CA ILE A 81 16.35 27.63 10.80
C ILE A 81 15.19 26.71 11.17
N LEU A 82 15.05 25.57 10.50
CA LEU A 82 14.01 24.58 10.80
C LEU A 82 14.15 24.05 12.22
N GLU A 83 15.36 23.67 12.62
CA GLU A 83 15.64 23.23 13.98
C GLU A 83 15.30 24.32 15.01
N GLY A 84 15.77 25.55 14.78
CA GLY A 84 15.51 26.70 15.64
C GLY A 84 14.01 27.00 15.78
N TYR A 85 13.27 26.94 14.67
CA TYR A 85 11.81 27.09 14.66
C TYR A 85 11.14 26.03 15.53
N PHE A 86 11.42 24.75 15.30
CA PHE A 86 10.80 23.66 16.08
C PHE A 86 11.20 23.70 17.56
N ARG A 87 12.45 24.03 17.88
CA ARG A 87 12.88 24.24 19.28
C ARG A 87 12.16 25.42 19.93
N GLY A 88 11.98 26.52 19.20
CA GLY A 88 11.29 27.71 19.67
C GLY A 88 9.82 27.46 19.95
N ILE A 89 9.09 26.81 19.05
CA ILE A 89 7.68 26.48 19.31
C ILE A 89 7.54 25.41 20.41
N ALA A 90 8.56 24.58 20.64
CA ALA A 90 8.56 23.60 21.73
C ALA A 90 8.64 24.23 23.12
N THR A 91 8.96 25.52 23.27
CA THR A 91 8.91 26.20 24.58
C THR A 91 7.55 26.84 24.87
N MET A 92 6.74 27.05 23.82
CA MET A 92 5.47 27.78 23.89
C MET A 92 4.25 26.85 23.92
N GLU A 93 3.16 27.31 24.54
CA GLU A 93 1.84 26.69 24.42
C GLU A 93 1.10 27.26 23.21
N LEU A 94 1.09 26.52 22.09
CA LEU A 94 0.51 26.96 20.81
C LEU A 94 -0.53 25.94 20.31
N PRO A 95 -1.82 26.07 20.67
CA PRO A 95 -2.87 25.10 20.36
C PRO A 95 -3.09 24.82 18.86
N GLU A 96 -3.11 25.83 18.01
CA GLU A 96 -3.33 25.73 16.55
C GLU A 96 -2.13 25.05 15.88
N THR A 97 -0.94 25.56 16.14
CA THR A 97 0.34 24.99 15.68
C THR A 97 0.49 23.56 16.15
N GLY A 98 0.22 23.29 17.44
CA GLY A 98 0.23 21.95 18.00
C GLY A 98 -0.76 21.00 17.30
N GLY A 99 -1.95 21.50 16.95
CA GLY A 99 -2.94 20.76 16.15
C GLY A 99 -2.40 20.39 14.76
N LEU A 100 -1.67 21.30 14.12
CA LEU A 100 -1.01 21.07 12.84
C LEU A 100 0.10 20.01 12.95
N LEU A 101 0.96 20.10 13.99
CA LEU A 101 2.03 19.12 14.23
C LEU A 101 1.50 17.69 14.36
N ARG A 102 0.35 17.52 15.04
CA ARG A 102 -0.29 16.21 15.22
C ARG A 102 -0.88 15.69 13.91
N LYS A 103 -1.73 16.50 13.25
CA LYS A 103 -2.46 16.11 12.04
C LYS A 103 -1.54 15.79 10.86
N GLN A 104 -0.43 16.53 10.73
CA GLN A 104 0.51 16.39 9.62
C GLN A 104 1.80 15.67 10.00
N SER A 105 1.81 14.93 11.11
CA SER A 105 3.02 14.29 11.65
C SER A 105 3.80 13.45 10.63
N LYS A 106 3.10 12.64 9.82
CA LYS A 106 3.72 11.83 8.77
C LYS A 106 4.45 12.67 7.73
N ARG A 107 3.85 13.78 7.25
CA ARG A 107 4.49 14.69 6.27
C ARG A 107 5.68 15.39 6.86
N ILE A 108 5.51 15.95 8.06
CA ILE A 108 6.56 16.77 8.68
C ILE A 108 7.79 15.90 8.90
N ARG A 109 7.62 14.67 9.40
CA ARG A 109 8.74 13.73 9.54
C ARG A 109 9.36 13.34 8.21
N LEU A 110 8.56 13.01 7.20
CA LEU A 110 9.07 12.68 5.86
C LEU A 110 9.89 13.84 5.27
N TRP A 111 9.42 15.08 5.45
CA TRP A 111 10.10 16.29 5.01
C TRP A 111 11.42 16.51 5.76
N LEU A 112 11.39 16.49 7.09
CA LEU A 112 12.55 16.74 7.93
C LEU A 112 13.62 15.65 7.84
N HIS A 113 13.25 14.45 7.40
CA HIS A 113 14.17 13.35 7.20
C HIS A 113 15.35 13.72 6.28
N GLY A 114 15.09 14.52 5.24
CA GLY A 114 16.11 14.97 4.29
C GLY A 114 17.07 16.06 4.78
N PHE A 115 16.86 16.60 5.99
CA PHE A 115 17.62 17.72 6.55
C PHE A 115 18.49 17.33 7.75
N TYR A 116 18.71 16.04 7.99
CA TYR A 116 19.56 15.59 9.09
C TYR A 116 21.05 15.77 8.76
N GLU A 117 21.75 16.57 9.56
CA GLU A 117 23.20 16.79 9.45
C GLU A 117 24.00 16.17 10.61
N GLY A 118 23.31 15.68 11.64
CA GLY A 118 23.92 15.06 12.82
C GLY A 118 23.13 15.38 14.10
N PRO A 119 23.55 14.86 15.27
CA PRO A 119 22.85 15.06 16.54
C PRO A 119 22.71 16.53 16.97
N ASP A 120 23.69 17.38 16.59
CA ASP A 120 23.69 18.81 16.91
C ASP A 120 22.85 19.64 15.93
N ARG A 121 22.42 19.06 14.80
CA ARG A 121 21.64 19.70 13.74
C ARG A 121 20.58 18.74 13.21
N ASP A 122 19.55 18.60 14.03
CA ASP A 122 18.46 17.66 13.80
C ASP A 122 17.09 18.34 13.93
N PRO A 123 16.56 18.85 12.80
CA PRO A 123 15.22 19.42 12.76
C PRO A 123 14.12 18.43 13.11
N GLU A 124 14.29 17.15 12.75
CA GLU A 124 13.28 16.12 13.04
C GLU A 124 13.22 15.84 14.55
N GLY A 125 14.37 15.76 15.23
CA GLY A 125 14.44 15.69 16.68
C GLY A 125 13.79 16.90 17.36
N ALA A 126 14.08 18.12 16.89
CA ALA A 126 13.44 19.33 17.40
C ALA A 126 11.91 19.30 17.19
N TYR A 127 11.44 18.85 16.03
CA TYR A 127 10.01 18.65 15.76
C TYR A 127 9.38 17.63 16.72
N LEU A 128 10.03 16.50 16.95
CA LEU A 128 9.54 15.47 17.87
C LEU A 128 9.45 15.99 19.31
N MET A 129 10.36 16.87 19.74
CA MET A 129 10.28 17.56 21.03
C MET A 129 9.09 18.53 21.12
N ALA A 130 8.75 19.21 20.03
CA ALA A 130 7.55 20.06 19.94
C ALA A 130 6.28 19.20 19.94
N LEU A 131 6.25 18.12 19.14
CA LEU A 131 5.14 17.17 19.08
C LEU A 131 4.87 16.55 20.46
N ALA A 132 5.91 16.16 21.19
CA ALA A 132 5.79 15.59 22.54
C ALA A 132 5.00 16.49 23.49
N ARG A 133 5.13 17.81 23.38
CA ARG A 133 4.41 18.78 24.21
C ARG A 133 3.02 19.13 23.66
N ALA A 134 2.81 18.97 22.36
CA ALA A 134 1.54 19.24 21.71
C ALA A 134 0.52 18.09 21.82
N GLN A 135 0.84 16.96 22.46
CA GLN A 135 -0.04 15.78 22.51
C GLN A 135 -1.35 16.05 23.26
N VAL A 136 -2.44 15.44 22.79
CA VAL A 136 -3.79 15.56 23.40
C VAL A 136 -4.41 14.22 23.79
N ASP A 137 -3.80 13.12 23.36
CA ASP A 137 -4.25 11.76 23.61
C ASP A 137 -3.04 10.80 23.62
N LEU A 138 -3.32 9.51 23.72
CA LEU A 138 -2.33 8.42 23.73
C LEU A 138 -1.98 7.90 22.31
N SER A 139 -2.43 8.57 21.24
CA SER A 139 -2.25 8.07 19.87
C SER A 139 -0.79 7.97 19.43
N PHE A 140 0.11 8.74 20.05
CA PHE A 140 1.54 8.73 19.77
C PHE A 140 2.34 7.76 20.66
N SER A 141 1.73 7.02 21.59
CA SER A 141 2.41 5.99 22.39
C SER A 141 3.24 5.01 21.54
N PRO A 142 2.77 4.51 20.38
CA PRO A 142 3.57 3.64 19.51
C PRO A 142 4.81 4.35 18.95
N LEU A 143 4.67 5.63 18.56
CA LEU A 143 5.79 6.42 18.05
C LEU A 143 6.89 6.51 19.12
N TRP A 144 6.54 6.93 20.32
CA TRP A 144 7.52 7.09 21.41
C TRP A 144 8.18 5.77 21.79
N ARG A 145 7.43 4.67 21.80
CA ARG A 145 7.98 3.33 22.03
C ARG A 145 9.03 2.99 20.99
N ARG A 146 8.72 3.15 19.69
CA ARG A 146 9.66 2.86 18.60
C ARG A 146 10.91 3.74 18.65
N LEU A 147 10.79 4.99 19.10
CA LEU A 147 11.95 5.87 19.30
C LEU A 147 12.84 5.43 20.46
N ILE A 148 12.26 4.95 21.58
CA ILE A 148 13.03 4.40 22.70
C ILE A 148 13.76 3.12 22.28
N LEU A 149 13.06 2.26 21.54
CA LEU A 149 13.58 0.97 21.09
C LEU A 149 14.46 1.09 19.84
N ASP A 150 14.62 2.28 19.27
CA ASP A 150 15.42 2.52 18.07
C ASP A 150 15.05 1.55 16.93
N GLU A 151 13.75 1.50 16.62
CA GLU A 151 13.13 0.62 15.63
C GLU A 151 12.85 1.33 14.29
N GLU A 152 13.01 2.65 14.22
CA GLU A 152 12.73 3.43 13.00
C GLU A 152 14.01 3.82 12.23
N LEU A 153 14.99 4.44 12.90
CA LEU A 153 16.15 5.06 12.27
C LEU A 153 17.42 4.75 13.05
N ALA A 154 18.08 3.63 12.75
CA ALA A 154 19.21 3.10 13.50
C ALA A 154 20.38 4.10 13.70
N ASP A 155 20.57 5.04 12.77
CA ASP A 155 21.63 6.06 12.86
C ASP A 155 21.24 7.30 13.70
N ARG A 156 19.97 7.40 14.13
CA ARG A 156 19.43 8.55 14.88
C ARG A 156 18.92 8.12 16.25
N HIS A 157 19.73 8.35 17.28
CA HIS A 157 19.37 7.98 18.65
C HIS A 157 18.36 8.96 19.27
N TYR A 158 17.06 8.62 19.23
CA TYR A 158 15.96 9.42 19.81
C TYR A 158 15.45 8.94 21.17
N LEU A 159 16.28 8.19 21.93
CA LEU A 159 15.93 7.67 23.25
C LEU A 159 15.32 8.74 24.17
N ASP A 160 16.02 9.86 24.37
CA ASP A 160 15.58 10.91 25.29
C ASP A 160 14.29 11.61 24.83
N ILE A 161 14.11 11.73 23.52
CA ILE A 161 12.90 12.29 22.91
C ILE A 161 11.71 11.34 23.10
N GLY A 162 11.91 10.03 22.92
CA GLY A 162 10.89 9.02 23.21
C GLY A 162 10.48 9.03 24.69
N ILE A 163 11.45 9.16 25.61
CA ILE A 163 11.19 9.32 27.04
C ILE A 163 10.38 10.60 27.31
N LEU A 164 10.78 11.74 26.72
CA LEU A 164 10.04 13.00 26.83
C LEU A 164 8.60 12.86 26.31
N GLY A 165 8.41 12.18 25.18
CA GLY A 165 7.12 11.87 24.58
C GLY A 165 6.17 11.20 25.56
N PHE A 166 6.60 10.09 26.17
CA PHE A 166 5.82 9.43 27.22
C PHE A 166 5.54 10.34 28.42
N ARG A 167 6.57 11.05 28.92
CA ARG A 167 6.44 11.92 30.10
C ARG A 167 5.48 13.09 29.90
N LYS A 168 5.24 13.51 28.66
CA LYS A 168 4.34 14.61 28.31
C LYS A 168 2.95 14.13 27.86
N MET A 169 2.69 12.83 27.84
CA MET A 169 1.37 12.32 27.50
C MET A 169 0.31 12.78 28.51
N PRO A 170 -0.90 13.14 28.03
CA PRO A 170 -2.00 13.48 28.89
C PRO A 170 -2.55 12.23 29.59
N GLY A 171 -2.91 12.38 30.85
CA GLY A 171 -3.67 11.42 31.64
C GLY A 171 -5.17 11.49 31.30
N PRO A 172 -6.00 10.67 31.98
CA PRO A 172 -7.43 10.57 31.70
C PRO A 172 -8.23 11.88 31.88
N ASP A 173 -7.68 12.81 32.65
CA ASP A 173 -8.23 14.14 32.93
C ASP A 173 -7.68 15.23 31.99
N GLY A 174 -6.91 14.85 30.96
CA GLY A 174 -6.28 15.76 29.99
C GLY A 174 -5.03 16.47 30.52
N ARG A 175 -4.61 16.24 31.77
CA ARG A 175 -3.39 16.81 32.35
C ARG A 175 -2.23 15.84 32.24
N THR A 176 -0.99 16.31 32.16
CA THR A 176 0.16 15.41 32.16
C THR A 176 0.13 14.48 33.38
N ALA A 177 0.30 13.17 33.16
CA ALA A 177 0.22 12.18 34.21
C ALA A 177 1.20 12.50 35.36
N ALA A 178 0.67 12.57 36.59
CA ALA A 178 1.47 12.83 37.79
C ALA A 178 2.39 11.66 38.17
N ASP A 179 2.14 10.49 37.61
CA ASP A 179 2.91 9.26 37.83
C ASP A 179 3.66 8.81 36.58
N VAL A 180 4.55 7.84 36.76
CA VAL A 180 5.41 7.36 35.67
C VAL A 180 4.56 6.63 34.62
N PRO A 181 4.61 7.02 33.33
CA PRO A 181 3.86 6.33 32.28
C PRO A 181 4.25 4.85 32.18
N GLU A 182 3.26 3.95 32.14
CA GLU A 182 3.52 2.51 32.11
C GLU A 182 4.21 2.06 30.82
N GLY A 183 3.80 2.61 29.67
CA GLY A 183 4.45 2.34 28.38
C GLY A 183 5.94 2.69 28.35
N LEU A 184 6.35 3.73 29.09
CA LEU A 184 7.76 4.09 29.26
C LEU A 184 8.54 3.02 30.02
N LEU A 185 7.99 2.52 31.13
CA LEU A 185 8.63 1.45 31.90
C LEU A 185 8.79 0.18 31.07
N GLN A 186 7.75 -0.18 30.31
CA GLN A 186 7.80 -1.34 29.42
C GLN A 186 8.84 -1.18 28.31
N ALA A 187 8.90 -0.01 27.67
CA ALA A 187 9.87 0.27 26.62
C ALA A 187 11.31 0.20 27.17
N LEU A 188 11.57 0.74 28.36
CA LEU A 188 12.89 0.69 28.99
C LEU A 188 13.31 -0.71 29.44
N VAL A 189 12.37 -1.53 29.94
CA VAL A 189 12.63 -2.94 30.25
C VAL A 189 13.00 -3.69 28.97
N LYS A 190 12.21 -3.54 27.90
CA LYS A 190 12.47 -4.19 26.61
C LYS A 190 13.79 -3.69 25.98
N LEU A 191 14.13 -2.41 26.13
CA LEU A 191 15.39 -1.83 25.66
C LEU A 191 16.62 -2.51 26.28
N ALA A 192 16.55 -2.90 27.57
CA ALA A 192 17.68 -3.59 28.23
C ALA A 192 17.99 -4.94 27.58
N ASP A 193 16.94 -5.64 27.11
CA ASP A 193 17.08 -6.95 26.46
C ASP A 193 17.37 -6.85 24.94
N LYS A 194 17.32 -5.64 24.35
CA LYS A 194 17.70 -5.40 22.95
C LYS A 194 19.22 -5.60 22.75
N GLN A 195 19.59 -6.33 21.71
CA GLN A 195 20.99 -6.50 21.32
C GLN A 195 21.64 -5.15 20.96
N GLY A 196 22.87 -4.92 21.43
CA GLY A 196 23.61 -3.67 21.22
C GLY A 196 23.36 -2.59 22.27
N THR A 197 22.43 -2.79 23.22
CA THR A 197 22.22 -1.82 24.30
C THR A 197 23.38 -1.84 25.31
N GLY A 198 24.00 -0.67 25.54
CA GLY A 198 25.06 -0.53 26.53
C GLY A 198 24.52 -0.44 27.97
N GLN A 199 24.93 -1.37 28.85
CA GLN A 199 24.50 -1.44 30.26
C GLN A 199 24.66 -0.11 31.02
N ASN A 200 25.79 0.56 30.87
CA ASN A 200 26.07 1.80 31.61
C ASN A 200 25.13 2.95 31.20
N LYS A 201 24.92 3.12 29.89
CA LYS A 201 24.01 4.13 29.34
C LYS A 201 22.58 3.86 29.80
N TRP A 202 22.13 2.60 29.71
CA TRP A 202 20.81 2.20 30.18
C TRP A 202 20.62 2.45 31.69
N LYS A 203 21.60 2.09 32.53
CA LYS A 203 21.53 2.34 33.99
C LYS A 203 21.50 3.83 34.30
N GLN A 204 22.22 4.66 33.55
CA GLN A 204 22.16 6.12 33.69
C GLN A 204 20.77 6.65 33.36
N THR A 205 20.16 6.20 32.27
CA THR A 205 18.78 6.55 31.90
C THR A 205 17.79 6.18 33.01
N MET A 206 17.88 4.97 33.57
CA MET A 206 17.02 4.55 34.69
C MET A 206 17.21 5.41 35.95
N ARG A 207 18.45 5.74 36.31
CA ARG A 207 18.73 6.62 37.44
C ARG A 207 18.17 8.03 37.22
N SER A 208 18.29 8.57 36.01
CA SER A 208 17.69 9.85 35.63
C SER A 208 16.17 9.81 35.75
N LEU A 209 15.53 8.70 35.36
CA LEU A 209 14.10 8.50 35.53
C LEU A 209 13.70 8.46 37.01
N PHE A 210 14.44 7.73 37.85
CA PHE A 210 14.20 7.67 39.30
C PHE A 210 14.39 9.03 39.99
N ALA A 211 15.36 9.82 39.52
CA ALA A 211 15.57 11.18 40.03
C ALA A 211 14.44 12.14 39.60
N ALA A 212 13.95 12.00 38.37
CA ALA A 212 12.84 12.79 37.85
C ALA A 212 11.51 12.49 38.56
N TYR A 213 11.29 11.22 38.94
CA TYR A 213 10.12 10.77 39.67
C TYR A 213 10.51 10.31 41.07
N ARG A 214 10.47 11.24 42.03
CA ARG A 214 10.84 10.98 43.44
C ARG A 214 9.84 10.01 44.11
N ARG A 215 10.05 8.71 43.88
CA ARG A 215 9.26 7.59 44.41
C ARG A 215 10.14 6.66 45.25
N THR A 216 9.52 5.85 46.09
CA THR A 216 10.23 4.88 46.95
C THR A 216 10.73 3.68 46.15
N GLU A 217 11.72 2.95 46.69
CA GLU A 217 12.18 1.69 46.08
C GLU A 217 11.02 0.69 45.93
N ASP A 218 10.17 0.55 46.95
CA ASP A 218 9.01 -0.35 46.92
C ASP A 218 8.04 -0.03 45.79
N TYR A 219 7.79 1.26 45.53
CA TYR A 219 7.01 1.70 44.38
C TYR A 219 7.62 1.19 43.08
N TRP A 220 8.93 1.40 42.87
CA TRP A 220 9.60 0.98 41.63
C TRP A 220 9.59 -0.53 41.45
N VAL A 221 9.87 -1.28 42.52
CA VAL A 221 9.82 -2.75 42.52
C VAL A 221 8.42 -3.23 42.14
N LYS A 222 7.36 -2.65 42.72
CA LYS A 222 5.96 -3.02 42.44
C LYS A 222 5.56 -2.79 40.98
N HIS A 223 6.11 -1.77 40.31
CA HIS A 223 5.76 -1.43 38.93
C HIS A 223 6.67 -2.07 37.88
N LEU A 224 7.94 -2.34 38.19
CA LEU A 224 8.91 -2.94 37.26
C LEU A 224 8.98 -4.46 37.36
N ALA A 225 8.89 -5.04 38.56
CA ALA A 225 9.01 -6.49 38.74
C ALA A 225 7.93 -7.30 37.97
N PRO A 226 6.68 -6.85 37.83
CA PRO A 226 5.69 -7.54 37.00
C PRO A 226 5.97 -7.53 35.50
N LEU A 227 6.82 -6.62 35.02
CA LEU A 227 7.19 -6.49 33.60
C LEU A 227 8.35 -7.39 33.21
N LEU A 228 9.05 -7.95 34.21
CA LEU A 228 10.20 -8.82 33.99
C LEU A 228 9.78 -10.24 33.59
N PRO A 229 10.54 -10.90 32.71
CA PRO A 229 10.29 -12.29 32.35
C PRO A 229 10.35 -13.22 33.57
N HIS A 230 9.46 -14.24 33.59
CA HIS A 230 9.29 -15.18 34.71
C HIS A 230 10.29 -16.35 34.72
N HIS A 231 11.10 -16.55 33.67
CA HIS A 231 11.98 -17.72 33.49
C HIS A 231 13.47 -17.38 33.34
N HIS A 232 14.32 -18.37 33.68
CA HIS A 232 15.79 -18.36 33.84
C HIS A 232 16.63 -18.14 32.56
N GLU A 233 16.07 -17.58 31.50
CA GLU A 233 16.91 -17.12 30.38
C GLU A 233 17.59 -15.81 30.80
N SER A 234 18.86 -15.64 30.46
CA SER A 234 19.69 -14.49 30.83
C SER A 234 19.13 -13.20 30.24
N SER A 235 18.16 -12.61 30.95
CA SER A 235 17.56 -11.34 30.63
C SER A 235 18.36 -10.24 31.31
N HIS A 236 19.05 -9.45 30.49
CA HIS A 236 19.78 -8.27 30.91
C HIS A 236 18.89 -7.33 31.74
N SER A 237 17.60 -7.20 31.38
CA SER A 237 16.67 -6.33 32.11
C SER A 237 16.53 -6.72 33.57
N ARG A 238 16.45 -8.03 33.90
CA ARG A 238 16.36 -8.52 35.28
C ARG A 238 17.64 -8.27 36.07
N ASP A 239 18.79 -8.60 35.50
CA ASP A 239 20.08 -8.47 36.17
C ASP A 239 20.45 -7.00 36.41
N TRP A 240 20.25 -6.17 35.39
CA TRP A 240 20.59 -4.76 35.44
C TRP A 240 19.64 -4.00 36.38
N LEU A 241 18.33 -4.31 36.36
CA LEU A 241 17.38 -3.75 37.30
C LEU A 241 17.66 -4.19 38.74
N THR A 242 17.99 -5.45 38.98
CA THR A 242 18.36 -5.94 40.33
C THR A 242 19.56 -5.19 40.89
N SER A 243 20.52 -4.82 40.04
CA SER A 243 21.69 -4.02 40.47
C SER A 243 21.33 -2.58 40.87
N LEU A 244 20.21 -2.04 40.40
CA LEU A 244 19.72 -0.70 40.76
C LEU A 244 18.68 -0.74 41.89
N LEU A 245 17.88 -1.80 41.95
CA LEU A 245 16.77 -2.01 42.88
C LEU A 245 16.87 -3.43 43.46
N PRO A 246 17.63 -3.62 44.54
CA PRO A 246 17.84 -4.94 45.15
C PRO A 246 16.53 -5.65 45.56
N GLY A 247 15.47 -4.88 45.86
CA GLY A 247 14.14 -5.41 46.16
C GLY A 247 13.54 -6.31 45.07
N ILE A 248 13.95 -6.20 43.81
CA ILE A 248 13.45 -7.03 42.69
C ILE A 248 13.73 -8.52 42.90
N SER A 249 14.89 -8.87 43.45
CA SER A 249 15.22 -10.29 43.73
C SER A 249 14.34 -10.91 44.81
N ARG A 250 13.84 -10.07 45.73
CA ARG A 250 13.01 -10.48 46.87
C ARG A 250 11.53 -10.39 46.56
N TRP A 251 11.15 -9.70 45.49
CA TRP A 251 9.78 -9.54 45.10
C TRP A 251 9.12 -10.89 44.80
N ARG A 252 7.91 -11.05 45.32
CA ARG A 252 7.04 -12.19 45.07
C ARG A 252 5.68 -11.61 44.67
N PRO A 253 5.02 -12.15 43.63
CA PRO A 253 3.67 -11.74 43.31
C PRO A 253 2.76 -12.04 44.52
N PRO A 254 2.00 -11.07 45.05
CA PRO A 254 1.10 -11.32 46.17
C PRO A 254 0.01 -12.32 45.77
N LEU A 255 -0.25 -13.32 46.63
CA LEU A 255 -1.12 -14.47 46.35
C LEU A 255 -2.64 -14.14 46.29
N ALA A 256 -3.09 -12.94 46.71
CA ALA A 256 -4.52 -12.70 46.91
C ALA A 256 -5.09 -11.32 46.52
N GLU A 257 -4.31 -10.26 46.24
CA GLU A 257 -4.89 -8.95 45.93
C GLU A 257 -4.06 -8.15 44.92
N MET A 258 -4.67 -7.87 43.77
CA MET A 258 -4.46 -6.60 43.04
C MET A 258 -5.79 -6.15 42.40
N PRO A 259 -6.75 -5.58 43.17
CA PRO A 259 -7.83 -4.79 42.62
C PRO A 259 -7.34 -3.34 42.45
N GLY A 260 -6.82 -3.04 41.27
CA GLY A 260 -6.58 -1.67 40.82
C GLY A 260 -6.85 -1.60 39.31
N ALA A 261 -7.67 -0.63 38.87
CA ALA A 261 -8.02 -0.46 37.46
C ALA A 261 -6.79 -0.15 36.58
N ILE A 262 -5.74 0.44 37.17
CA ILE A 262 -4.53 0.89 36.48
C ILE A 262 -3.67 -0.31 36.04
N VAL A 263 -3.43 -1.29 36.93
CA VAL A 263 -2.57 -2.47 36.65
C VAL A 263 -3.20 -3.47 35.67
N ARG A 264 -4.53 -3.48 35.53
CA ARG A 264 -5.20 -4.38 34.57
C ARG A 264 -5.03 -3.95 33.12
N ARG A 265 -4.89 -2.64 32.85
CA ARG A 265 -4.84 -2.10 31.48
C ARG A 265 -3.48 -2.28 30.81
N ALA A 266 -2.38 -2.28 31.57
CA ALA A 266 -1.03 -2.47 31.02
C ALA A 266 -0.47 -3.90 31.15
N ARG A 267 -1.29 -4.89 31.54
CA ARG A 267 -0.87 -6.30 31.44
C ARG A 267 -1.31 -6.90 30.11
N PRO A 268 -0.39 -7.54 29.37
CA PRO A 268 -0.78 -8.27 28.18
C PRO A 268 -1.72 -9.39 28.59
N VAL A 269 -2.77 -9.62 27.82
CA VAL A 269 -3.59 -10.82 27.97
C VAL A 269 -2.67 -12.02 27.71
N PRO A 270 -2.58 -13.00 28.63
CA PRO A 270 -1.72 -14.16 28.42
C PRO A 270 -2.12 -14.90 27.15
N ARG A 271 -1.14 -15.30 26.34
CA ARG A 271 -1.38 -15.97 25.04
C ARG A 271 -2.32 -17.18 25.17
N GLY A 272 -2.21 -17.96 26.26
CA GLY A 272 -3.10 -19.09 26.52
C GLY A 272 -4.57 -18.70 26.69
N VAL A 273 -4.84 -17.54 27.32
CA VAL A 273 -6.20 -17.01 27.47
C VAL A 273 -6.74 -16.51 26.13
N SER A 274 -5.92 -15.83 25.33
CA SER A 274 -6.32 -15.41 23.97
C SER A 274 -6.62 -16.62 23.08
N LEU A 275 -5.81 -17.68 23.14
CA LEU A 275 -6.06 -18.91 22.38
C LEU A 275 -7.33 -19.65 22.85
N ASP A 276 -7.57 -19.71 24.17
CA ASP A 276 -8.82 -20.28 24.72
C ASP A 276 -10.06 -19.55 24.19
N TRP A 277 -10.01 -18.20 24.18
CA TRP A 277 -11.09 -17.41 23.60
C TRP A 277 -11.28 -17.70 22.11
N VAL A 278 -10.20 -17.75 21.32
CA VAL A 278 -10.27 -18.09 19.89
C VAL A 278 -10.91 -19.47 19.69
N ASP A 279 -10.57 -20.47 20.50
CA ASP A 279 -11.17 -21.81 20.42
C ASP A 279 -12.63 -21.85 20.85
N ARG A 280 -13.01 -21.07 21.88
CA ARG A 280 -14.40 -20.94 22.31
C ARG A 280 -15.25 -20.28 21.23
N ILE A 281 -14.80 -19.18 20.64
CA ILE A 281 -15.48 -18.50 19.52
C ILE A 281 -15.59 -19.42 18.30
N ARG A 282 -14.56 -20.20 18.01
CA ARG A 282 -14.59 -21.17 16.91
C ARG A 282 -15.67 -22.24 17.11
N ARG A 283 -15.94 -22.66 18.35
CA ARG A 283 -17.00 -23.63 18.68
C ARG A 283 -18.38 -23.00 18.76
N ASP A 284 -18.47 -21.78 19.29
CA ASP A 284 -19.70 -21.03 19.45
C ASP A 284 -19.52 -19.56 19.03
N PRO A 285 -19.78 -19.23 17.75
CA PRO A 285 -19.68 -17.87 17.22
C PRO A 285 -20.68 -16.88 17.83
N ALA A 286 -21.72 -17.33 18.54
CA ALA A 286 -22.68 -16.42 19.20
C ALA A 286 -22.05 -15.70 20.40
N LEU A 287 -20.96 -16.23 20.95
CA LEU A 287 -20.21 -15.60 22.04
C LEU A 287 -19.65 -14.21 21.67
N CYS A 288 -19.53 -13.90 20.37
CA CYS A 288 -19.13 -12.58 19.90
C CYS A 288 -20.04 -11.44 20.39
N ASP A 289 -21.31 -11.73 20.70
CA ASP A 289 -22.27 -10.71 21.17
C ASP A 289 -22.29 -10.57 22.70
N THR A 290 -21.42 -11.30 23.41
CA THR A 290 -21.41 -11.29 24.87
C THR A 290 -20.58 -10.13 25.42
N PRO A 291 -21.00 -9.52 26.55
CA PRO A 291 -20.21 -8.51 27.24
C PRO A 291 -18.82 -9.02 27.68
N ALA A 292 -18.70 -10.32 27.96
CA ALA A 292 -17.44 -10.94 28.33
C ALA A 292 -16.42 -10.93 27.17
N PHE A 293 -16.88 -11.16 25.94
CA PHE A 293 -16.02 -11.08 24.76
C PHE A 293 -15.67 -9.63 24.41
N ALA A 294 -16.61 -8.70 24.53
CA ALA A 294 -16.33 -7.27 24.38
C ALA A 294 -15.24 -6.81 25.37
N ALA A 295 -15.35 -7.19 26.64
CA ALA A 295 -14.35 -6.89 27.66
C ALA A 295 -12.97 -7.51 27.36
N PHE A 296 -12.94 -8.69 26.73
CA PHE A 296 -11.69 -9.31 26.26
C PHE A 296 -11.02 -8.49 25.15
N LEU A 297 -11.78 -8.04 24.15
CA LEU A 297 -11.25 -7.16 23.09
C LEU A 297 -10.78 -5.82 23.67
N ASP A 298 -11.57 -5.22 24.55
CA ASP A 298 -11.23 -3.95 25.21
C ASP A 298 -9.98 -4.04 26.08
N GLN A 299 -9.67 -5.22 26.63
CA GLN A 299 -8.41 -5.42 27.36
C GLN A 299 -7.20 -5.39 26.41
N HIS A 300 -7.31 -5.98 25.22
CA HIS A 300 -6.26 -5.89 24.20
C HIS A 300 -6.08 -4.46 23.67
N ARG A 301 -7.18 -3.73 23.48
CA ARG A 301 -7.17 -2.30 23.09
C ARG A 301 -6.51 -1.43 24.14
N ALA A 302 -6.96 -1.53 25.39
CA ALA A 302 -6.42 -0.77 26.50
C ALA A 302 -4.92 -1.03 26.68
N TYR A 303 -4.48 -2.27 26.48
CA TYR A 303 -3.06 -2.62 26.50
C TYR A 303 -2.29 -1.93 25.36
N ALA A 304 -2.76 -2.04 24.12
CA ALA A 304 -2.11 -1.41 22.96
C ALA A 304 -2.06 0.12 23.10
N GLU A 305 -3.13 0.77 23.55
CA GLU A 305 -3.20 2.22 23.78
C GLU A 305 -2.26 2.70 24.89
N THR A 306 -2.20 1.97 26.00
CA THR A 306 -1.40 2.35 27.16
C THR A 306 0.10 2.14 26.92
N THR A 307 0.44 1.08 26.19
CA THR A 307 1.84 0.63 26.05
C THR A 307 2.47 0.98 24.71
N GLY A 308 1.64 1.23 23.69
CA GLY A 308 2.06 1.37 22.30
C GLY A 308 2.53 0.07 21.66
N ASP A 309 2.37 -1.08 22.31
CA ASP A 309 2.79 -2.39 21.80
C ASP A 309 1.66 -3.06 21.00
N PRO A 310 1.82 -3.25 19.68
CA PRO A 310 0.77 -3.83 18.85
C PRO A 310 0.80 -5.37 18.80
N ASP A 311 1.81 -6.04 19.36
CA ASP A 311 2.05 -7.46 19.10
C ASP A 311 0.88 -8.34 19.59
N GLN A 312 0.37 -8.04 20.78
CA GLN A 312 -0.70 -8.82 21.39
C GLN A 312 -2.03 -8.66 20.65
N ILE A 313 -2.39 -7.42 20.29
CA ILE A 313 -3.63 -7.16 19.54
C ILE A 313 -3.53 -7.78 18.14
N ASN A 314 -2.38 -7.66 17.48
CA ASN A 314 -2.12 -8.25 16.17
C ASN A 314 -2.28 -9.78 16.19
N VAL A 315 -1.59 -10.47 17.09
CA VAL A 315 -1.65 -11.94 17.18
C VAL A 315 -3.06 -12.42 17.56
N ALA A 316 -3.71 -11.77 18.54
CA ALA A 316 -5.02 -12.19 18.99
C ALA A 316 -6.09 -11.99 17.91
N PHE A 317 -6.12 -10.81 17.27
CA PHE A 317 -7.17 -10.46 16.32
C PHE A 317 -6.98 -11.19 14.99
N ASN A 318 -5.74 -11.40 14.51
CA ASN A 318 -5.49 -12.24 13.33
C ASN A 318 -6.00 -13.68 13.54
N ASN A 319 -5.68 -14.29 14.68
CA ASN A 319 -6.13 -15.65 14.99
C ASN A 319 -7.66 -15.71 15.14
N LEU A 320 -8.25 -14.71 15.77
CA LEU A 320 -9.69 -14.62 15.95
C LEU A 320 -10.41 -14.46 14.60
N SER A 321 -9.99 -13.52 13.76
CA SER A 321 -10.59 -13.26 12.44
C SER A 321 -10.52 -14.50 11.55
N THR A 322 -9.34 -15.11 11.43
CA THR A 322 -9.16 -16.31 10.59
C THR A 322 -9.98 -17.51 11.05
N LYS A 323 -10.16 -17.72 12.37
CA LYS A 323 -10.97 -18.82 12.91
C LYS A 323 -12.47 -18.53 12.88
N LEU A 324 -12.87 -17.28 13.12
CA LEU A 324 -14.27 -16.87 13.14
C LEU A 324 -14.91 -17.03 11.76
N ILE A 325 -14.23 -16.64 10.68
CA ILE A 325 -14.74 -16.78 9.31
C ILE A 325 -14.95 -18.25 8.93
N ARG A 326 -14.05 -19.14 9.36
CA ARG A 326 -14.17 -20.59 9.14
C ARG A 326 -15.33 -21.20 9.92
N ALA A 327 -15.66 -20.66 11.09
CA ALA A 327 -16.75 -21.14 11.94
C ALA A 327 -18.11 -20.60 11.49
N ASP A 328 -18.20 -19.31 11.17
CA ASP A 328 -19.43 -18.66 10.69
C ASP A 328 -19.13 -17.55 9.66
N ARG A 329 -19.43 -17.83 8.39
CA ARG A 329 -19.25 -16.87 7.29
C ARG A 329 -20.09 -15.61 7.46
N ARG A 330 -21.20 -15.62 8.22
CA ARG A 330 -22.03 -14.43 8.45
C ARG A 330 -21.30 -13.38 9.30
N ARG A 331 -20.29 -13.80 10.06
CA ARG A 331 -19.45 -12.94 10.91
C ARG A 331 -18.25 -12.34 10.16
N ALA A 332 -18.09 -12.59 8.87
CA ALA A 332 -16.96 -12.09 8.09
C ALA A 332 -16.87 -10.55 8.09
N GLY A 333 -18.01 -9.84 8.15
CA GLY A 333 -18.02 -8.38 8.31
C GLY A 333 -17.41 -7.92 9.64
N PHE A 334 -17.72 -8.60 10.75
CA PHE A 334 -17.12 -8.29 12.06
C PHE A 334 -15.62 -8.61 12.08
N ALA A 335 -15.22 -9.73 11.50
CA ALA A 335 -13.80 -10.06 11.33
C ALA A 335 -13.05 -8.99 10.50
N ALA A 336 -13.69 -8.42 9.47
CA ALA A 336 -13.11 -7.34 8.67
C ALA A 336 -12.85 -6.10 9.54
N CYS A 337 -13.79 -5.71 10.40
CA CYS A 337 -13.61 -4.59 11.32
C CYS A 337 -12.43 -4.81 12.29
N LEU A 338 -12.27 -6.03 12.82
CA LEU A 338 -11.11 -6.35 13.68
C LEU A 338 -9.79 -6.20 12.91
N MET A 339 -9.76 -6.61 11.64
CA MET A 339 -8.57 -6.49 10.80
C MET A 339 -8.26 -5.05 10.40
N GLU A 340 -9.27 -4.22 10.14
CA GLU A 340 -9.10 -2.77 9.93
C GLU A 340 -8.45 -2.10 11.14
N GLU A 341 -8.87 -2.51 12.36
CA GLU A 341 -8.25 -2.06 13.60
C GLU A 341 -6.78 -2.47 13.69
N VAL A 342 -6.44 -3.73 13.39
CA VAL A 342 -5.03 -4.20 13.38
C VAL A 342 -4.18 -3.42 12.38
N LEU A 343 -4.72 -3.04 11.22
CA LEU A 343 -3.99 -2.28 10.20
C LEU A 343 -3.65 -0.85 10.65
N VAL A 344 -4.42 -0.25 11.58
CA VAL A 344 -4.06 1.04 12.19
C VAL A 344 -2.78 0.90 13.01
N TRP A 345 -2.66 -0.20 13.76
CA TRP A 345 -1.50 -0.47 14.61
C TRP A 345 -0.30 -1.02 13.86
N THR A 346 -0.51 -1.82 12.81
CA THR A 346 0.54 -2.57 12.10
C THR A 346 0.46 -2.46 10.56
N PRO A 347 0.46 -1.24 9.98
CA PRO A 347 0.36 -1.06 8.53
C PRO A 347 1.59 -1.53 7.74
N TRP A 348 2.63 -2.03 8.39
CA TRP A 348 3.88 -2.53 7.79
C TRP A 348 3.99 -4.06 7.76
N ASP A 349 3.09 -4.81 8.41
CA ASP A 349 3.13 -6.27 8.36
C ASP A 349 2.31 -6.76 7.15
N PRO A 350 2.94 -7.34 6.10
CA PRO A 350 2.23 -7.82 4.92
C PRO A 350 1.19 -8.89 5.26
N ARG A 351 1.39 -9.67 6.33
CA ARG A 351 0.46 -10.72 6.75
C ARG A 351 -0.89 -10.14 7.17
N CYS A 352 -0.90 -8.98 7.83
CA CYS A 352 -2.13 -8.32 8.24
C CYS A 352 -2.96 -7.87 7.03
N TRP A 353 -2.29 -7.38 5.98
CA TRP A 353 -2.94 -7.02 4.72
C TRP A 353 -3.50 -8.23 3.98
N THR A 354 -2.76 -9.34 3.92
CA THR A 354 -3.22 -10.60 3.34
C THR A 354 -4.45 -11.14 4.09
N ILE A 355 -4.41 -11.21 5.43
CA ILE A 355 -5.54 -11.70 6.25
C ILE A 355 -6.75 -10.76 6.12
N TYR A 356 -6.53 -9.45 6.07
CA TYR A 356 -7.61 -8.48 5.85
C TYR A 356 -8.30 -8.71 4.50
N ALA A 357 -7.53 -8.87 3.42
CA ALA A 357 -8.08 -9.12 2.10
C ALA A 357 -8.82 -10.47 2.01
N GLN A 358 -8.29 -11.53 2.63
CA GLN A 358 -8.99 -12.81 2.76
C GLN A 358 -10.32 -12.66 3.50
N THR A 359 -10.33 -11.84 4.56
CA THR A 359 -11.53 -11.58 5.35
C THR A 359 -12.59 -10.79 4.56
N LEU A 360 -12.17 -9.80 3.77
CA LEU A 360 -13.05 -9.04 2.87
C LEU A 360 -13.63 -9.91 1.76
N ARG A 361 -12.81 -10.78 1.16
CA ARG A 361 -13.26 -11.79 0.19
C ARG A 361 -14.36 -12.67 0.79
N ASP A 362 -14.12 -13.22 1.97
CA ASP A 362 -15.07 -14.10 2.64
C ASP A 362 -16.35 -13.36 3.11
N ALA A 363 -16.26 -12.03 3.27
CA ALA A 363 -17.40 -11.14 3.50
C ALA A 363 -18.14 -10.72 2.22
N HIS A 364 -17.82 -11.32 1.05
CA HIS A 364 -18.37 -10.96 -0.25
C HIS A 364 -18.10 -9.50 -0.68
N ARG A 365 -17.05 -8.88 -0.13
CA ARG A 365 -16.57 -7.54 -0.49
C ARG A 365 -15.32 -7.65 -1.38
N GLN A 366 -15.48 -8.27 -2.55
CA GLN A 366 -14.38 -8.61 -3.45
C GLN A 366 -13.61 -7.36 -3.92
N ASP A 367 -14.31 -6.29 -4.29
CA ASP A 367 -13.69 -5.05 -4.76
C ASP A 367 -12.81 -4.41 -3.68
N ASP A 368 -13.28 -4.43 -2.43
CA ASP A 368 -12.52 -3.93 -1.29
C ASP A 368 -11.25 -4.76 -1.05
N ALA A 369 -11.37 -6.09 -1.17
CA ALA A 369 -10.24 -7.01 -1.03
C ALA A 369 -9.19 -6.76 -2.12
N THR A 370 -9.62 -6.59 -3.36
CA THR A 370 -8.76 -6.26 -4.49
C THR A 370 -8.06 -4.93 -4.27
N ARG A 371 -8.78 -3.86 -3.88
CA ARG A 371 -8.18 -2.55 -3.57
C ARG A 371 -7.14 -2.64 -2.44
N ALA A 372 -7.44 -3.36 -1.37
CA ALA A 372 -6.52 -3.55 -0.25
C ALA A 372 -5.24 -4.25 -0.69
N LEU A 373 -5.32 -5.27 -1.55
CA LEU A 373 -4.15 -5.99 -2.07
C LEU A 373 -3.35 -5.19 -3.10
N TRP A 374 -3.98 -4.36 -3.92
CA TRP A 374 -3.26 -3.41 -4.77
C TRP A 374 -2.44 -2.42 -3.93
N GLN A 375 -3.02 -1.86 -2.87
CA GLN A 375 -2.29 -1.01 -1.93
C GLN A 375 -1.15 -1.77 -1.24
N ALA A 376 -1.41 -3.00 -0.78
CA ALA A 376 -0.40 -3.84 -0.16
C ALA A 376 0.74 -4.17 -1.14
N ARG A 377 0.44 -4.45 -2.42
CA ARG A 377 1.46 -4.72 -3.44
C ARG A 377 2.40 -3.53 -3.62
N HIS A 378 1.87 -2.31 -3.70
CA HIS A 378 2.70 -1.10 -3.80
C HIS A 378 3.59 -0.91 -2.57
N ARG A 379 3.09 -1.27 -1.38
CA ARG A 379 3.80 -1.10 -0.11
C ARG A 379 4.83 -2.20 0.16
N PHE A 380 4.55 -3.41 -0.30
CA PHE A 380 5.35 -4.62 -0.07
C PHE A 380 5.78 -5.23 -1.40
N ALA A 381 6.47 -4.44 -2.23
CA ALA A 381 6.93 -4.88 -3.54
C ALA A 381 7.88 -6.10 -3.48
N TRP A 382 8.48 -6.39 -2.33
CA TRP A 382 9.36 -7.53 -2.06
C TRP A 382 8.63 -8.79 -1.54
N ASN A 383 7.31 -8.72 -1.29
CA ASN A 383 6.58 -9.84 -0.69
C ASN A 383 5.78 -10.62 -1.77
N PRO A 384 6.05 -11.92 -1.96
CA PRO A 384 5.35 -12.72 -2.95
C PRO A 384 3.93 -13.12 -2.51
N ILE A 385 3.71 -13.33 -1.21
CA ILE A 385 2.41 -13.75 -0.64
C ILE A 385 1.30 -12.73 -0.98
N VAL A 386 1.61 -11.44 -0.94
CA VAL A 386 0.67 -10.37 -1.32
C VAL A 386 0.26 -10.47 -2.80
N ARG A 387 1.21 -10.78 -3.70
CA ARG A 387 0.92 -10.96 -5.13
C ARG A 387 0.15 -12.24 -5.42
N ASN A 388 0.45 -13.32 -4.70
CA ASN A 388 -0.28 -14.58 -4.80
C ASN A 388 -1.74 -14.40 -4.44
N GLU A 389 -2.01 -13.70 -3.33
CA GLU A 389 -3.38 -13.41 -2.96
C GLU A 389 -4.08 -12.46 -3.91
N LEU A 390 -3.36 -11.48 -4.46
CA LEU A 390 -3.94 -10.60 -5.47
C LEU A 390 -4.32 -11.40 -6.71
N GLY A 391 -3.41 -12.25 -7.21
CA GLY A 391 -3.66 -13.14 -8.35
C GLY A 391 -4.83 -14.09 -8.10
N ARG A 392 -4.93 -14.67 -6.90
CA ARG A 392 -6.03 -15.56 -6.51
C ARG A 392 -7.37 -14.83 -6.46
N ILE A 393 -7.44 -13.66 -5.82
CA ILE A 393 -8.69 -12.87 -5.72
C ILE A 393 -9.15 -12.39 -7.10
N LEU A 394 -8.22 -11.99 -7.97
CA LEU A 394 -8.50 -11.61 -9.36
C LEU A 394 -9.01 -12.80 -10.20
N ARG A 395 -8.43 -13.99 -9.99
CA ARG A 395 -8.90 -15.23 -10.64
C ARG A 395 -10.33 -15.54 -10.22
N GLU A 396 -10.60 -15.54 -8.92
CA GLU A 396 -11.94 -15.78 -8.36
C GLU A 396 -12.98 -14.73 -8.77
N SER A 397 -12.56 -13.48 -9.01
CA SER A 397 -13.45 -12.43 -9.53
C SER A 397 -13.69 -12.53 -11.05
N GLY A 398 -13.06 -13.48 -11.73
CA GLY A 398 -13.19 -13.70 -13.17
C GLY A 398 -12.31 -12.79 -14.04
N ASP A 399 -11.48 -11.94 -13.44
CA ASP A 399 -10.48 -11.15 -14.18
C ASP A 399 -9.19 -11.97 -14.37
N LEU A 400 -9.34 -13.03 -15.16
CA LEU A 400 -8.26 -13.98 -15.44
C LEU A 400 -7.06 -13.30 -16.13
N ALA A 401 -7.31 -12.25 -16.93
CA ALA A 401 -6.25 -11.52 -17.60
C ALA A 401 -5.39 -10.71 -16.62
N ALA A 402 -6.01 -9.98 -15.69
CA ALA A 402 -5.28 -9.27 -14.65
C ALA A 402 -4.57 -10.23 -13.69
N SER A 403 -5.22 -11.35 -13.33
CA SER A 403 -4.62 -12.41 -12.53
C SER A 403 -3.34 -12.95 -13.18
N ALA A 404 -3.41 -13.35 -14.45
CA ALA A 404 -2.25 -13.86 -15.18
C ALA A 404 -1.13 -12.81 -15.29
N GLY A 405 -1.47 -11.52 -15.49
CA GLY A 405 -0.50 -10.43 -15.50
C GLY A 405 0.25 -10.29 -14.18
N VAL A 406 -0.48 -10.24 -13.05
CA VAL A 406 0.11 -10.14 -11.70
C VAL A 406 0.96 -11.35 -11.36
N LEU A 407 0.53 -12.56 -11.74
CA LEU A 407 1.24 -13.80 -11.44
C LEU A 407 2.48 -14.01 -12.32
N ARG A 408 2.46 -13.59 -13.59
CA ARG A 408 3.68 -13.55 -14.44
C ARG A 408 4.71 -12.57 -13.92
N GLU A 409 4.27 -11.40 -13.46
CA GLU A 409 5.17 -10.46 -12.77
C GLU A 409 5.74 -11.08 -11.49
N ALA A 410 4.91 -11.76 -10.70
CA ALA A 410 5.34 -12.42 -9.48
C ALA A 410 6.38 -13.52 -9.77
N GLU A 411 6.15 -14.35 -10.79
CA GLU A 411 7.12 -15.34 -11.26
C GLU A 411 8.46 -14.71 -11.68
N SER A 412 8.43 -13.59 -12.41
CA SER A 412 9.65 -12.89 -12.83
C SER A 412 10.44 -12.31 -11.65
N HIS A 413 9.77 -11.85 -10.59
CA HIS A 413 10.43 -11.24 -9.43
C HIS A 413 10.78 -12.26 -8.33
N PHE A 414 10.05 -13.37 -8.26
CA PHE A 414 10.17 -14.42 -7.25
C PHE A 414 10.24 -15.80 -7.90
N PRO A 415 11.33 -16.11 -8.62
CA PRO A 415 11.46 -17.37 -9.37
C PRO A 415 11.44 -18.62 -8.49
N HIS A 416 11.65 -18.48 -7.18
CA HIS A 416 11.62 -19.57 -6.20
C HIS A 416 10.27 -19.72 -5.48
N ASP A 417 9.24 -18.96 -5.86
CA ASP A 417 7.91 -19.11 -5.27
C ASP A 417 7.01 -20.03 -6.11
N VAL A 418 6.87 -21.26 -5.63
CA VAL A 418 6.01 -22.29 -6.23
C VAL A 418 4.53 -21.89 -6.23
N VAL A 419 4.09 -21.09 -5.25
CA VAL A 419 2.69 -20.67 -5.12
C VAL A 419 2.29 -19.73 -6.27
N CYS A 420 3.19 -18.81 -6.69
CA CYS A 420 2.97 -17.97 -7.86
C CYS A 420 2.73 -18.80 -9.12
N ARG A 421 3.59 -19.81 -9.35
CA ARG A 421 3.56 -20.63 -10.57
C ARG A 421 2.34 -21.53 -10.62
N ASN A 422 1.96 -22.14 -9.49
CA ASN A 422 0.72 -22.90 -9.41
C ASN A 422 -0.49 -22.01 -9.70
N GLY A 423 -0.56 -20.84 -9.07
CA GLY A 423 -1.62 -19.86 -9.33
C GLY A 423 -1.67 -19.45 -10.81
N LEU A 424 -0.51 -19.21 -11.44
CA LEU A 424 -0.42 -18.84 -12.86
C LEU A 424 -0.95 -19.96 -13.75
N ALA A 425 -0.53 -21.20 -13.50
CA ALA A 425 -0.96 -22.36 -14.27
C ALA A 425 -2.48 -22.62 -14.12
N GLU A 426 -3.04 -22.46 -12.92
CA GLU A 426 -4.49 -22.50 -12.71
C GLU A 426 -5.21 -21.40 -13.49
N THR A 427 -4.72 -20.15 -13.43
CA THR A 427 -5.30 -19.04 -14.19
C THR A 427 -5.26 -19.31 -15.69
N LEU A 428 -4.14 -19.80 -16.22
CA LEU A 428 -3.98 -20.12 -17.65
C LEU A 428 -4.91 -21.26 -18.09
N ARG A 429 -5.08 -22.28 -17.23
CA ARG A 429 -6.04 -23.36 -17.43
C ARG A 429 -7.47 -22.82 -17.52
N GLU A 430 -7.88 -21.96 -16.60
CA GLU A 430 -9.20 -21.31 -16.61
C GLU A 430 -9.41 -20.37 -17.81
N MET A 431 -8.33 -19.75 -18.32
CA MET A 431 -8.36 -18.97 -19.56
C MET A 431 -8.50 -19.83 -20.83
N GLY A 432 -8.36 -21.16 -20.72
CA GLY A 432 -8.32 -22.07 -21.86
C GLY A 432 -6.96 -22.10 -22.58
N LEU A 433 -5.93 -21.46 -22.05
CA LEU A 433 -4.55 -21.49 -22.55
C LEU A 433 -3.84 -22.76 -22.06
N VAL A 434 -4.41 -23.91 -22.42
CA VAL A 434 -4.04 -25.22 -21.86
C VAL A 434 -2.58 -25.61 -22.13
N ALA A 435 -2.05 -25.26 -23.31
CA ALA A 435 -0.65 -25.54 -23.65
C ALA A 435 0.34 -24.76 -22.76
N GLU A 436 0.07 -23.47 -22.53
CA GLU A 436 0.88 -22.64 -21.61
C GLU A 436 0.74 -23.15 -20.16
N ALA A 437 -0.48 -23.49 -19.73
CA ALA A 437 -0.71 -24.03 -18.40
C ALA A 437 0.08 -25.33 -18.16
N ARG A 438 0.10 -26.24 -19.15
CA ARG A 438 0.87 -27.48 -19.08
C ARG A 438 2.36 -27.20 -18.94
N GLN A 439 2.90 -26.30 -19.75
CA GLN A 439 4.31 -25.92 -19.70
C GLN A 439 4.70 -25.35 -18.33
N VAL A 440 3.89 -24.44 -17.77
CA VAL A 440 4.14 -23.85 -16.45
C VAL A 440 4.10 -24.93 -15.37
N TYR A 441 3.13 -25.84 -15.40
CA TYR A 441 3.05 -26.95 -14.44
C TYR A 441 4.24 -27.92 -14.55
N GLU A 442 4.63 -28.32 -15.76
CA GLU A 442 5.76 -29.22 -16.00
C GLU A 442 7.06 -28.58 -15.49
N GLN A 443 7.32 -27.31 -15.83
CA GLN A 443 8.48 -26.57 -15.33
C GLN A 443 8.46 -26.42 -13.81
N ALA A 444 7.28 -26.16 -13.21
CA ALA A 444 7.16 -26.05 -11.77
C ALA A 444 7.43 -27.40 -11.06
N CYS A 445 7.02 -28.53 -11.66
CA CYS A 445 7.33 -29.86 -11.12
C CYS A 445 8.81 -30.22 -11.24
N GLU A 446 9.49 -29.76 -12.30
CA GLU A 446 10.94 -29.93 -12.47
C GLU A 446 11.73 -29.08 -11.47
N ASP A 447 11.38 -27.81 -11.34
CA ASP A 447 12.08 -26.85 -10.48
C ASP A 447 11.81 -27.11 -8.98
N PHE A 448 10.63 -27.65 -8.64
CA PHE A 448 10.19 -27.95 -7.28
C PHE A 448 9.78 -29.43 -7.13
N PRO A 449 10.73 -30.37 -7.13
CA PRO A 449 10.46 -31.80 -7.13
C PRO A 449 9.89 -32.33 -5.81
N ASP A 450 9.75 -31.53 -4.76
CA ASP A 450 9.11 -31.92 -3.50
C ASP A 450 7.72 -31.30 -3.33
N ASP A 451 7.29 -30.42 -4.25
CA ASP A 451 5.98 -29.78 -4.15
C ASP A 451 4.87 -30.71 -4.68
N VAL A 452 3.94 -31.04 -3.80
CA VAL A 452 2.80 -31.90 -4.13
C VAL A 452 1.70 -31.14 -4.87
N PHE A 453 1.55 -29.83 -4.65
CA PHE A 453 0.46 -29.02 -5.21
C PHE A 453 0.60 -28.82 -6.71
N CYS A 454 1.80 -28.53 -7.20
CA CYS A 454 2.09 -28.44 -8.63
C CYS A 454 1.85 -29.78 -9.34
N ARG A 455 2.22 -30.91 -8.72
CA ARG A 455 1.98 -32.25 -9.28
C ARG A 455 0.51 -32.59 -9.35
N THR A 456 -0.25 -32.33 -8.29
CA THR A 456 -1.69 -32.58 -8.30
C THR A 456 -2.41 -31.63 -9.27
N GLY A 457 -1.95 -30.39 -9.41
CA GLY A 457 -2.44 -29.44 -10.42
C GLY A 457 -2.18 -29.89 -11.86
N LEU A 458 -0.98 -30.40 -12.15
CA LEU A 458 -0.66 -31.01 -13.45
C LEU A 458 -1.52 -32.25 -13.71
N ALA A 459 -1.71 -33.12 -12.72
CA ALA A 459 -2.56 -34.29 -12.85
C ALA A 459 -4.03 -33.92 -13.15
N ASP A 460 -4.55 -32.87 -12.51
CA ASP A 460 -5.88 -32.32 -12.81
C ASP A 460 -5.97 -31.78 -14.25
N LEU A 461 -4.95 -31.06 -14.71
CA LEU A 461 -4.88 -30.59 -16.09
C LEU A 461 -4.85 -31.75 -17.09
N LEU A 462 -4.13 -32.84 -16.77
CA LEU A 462 -4.05 -34.04 -17.60
C LEU A 462 -5.39 -34.80 -17.64
N ILE A 463 -6.17 -34.79 -16.55
CA ILE A 463 -7.56 -35.28 -16.56
C ILE A 463 -8.40 -34.46 -17.54
N ASP A 464 -8.32 -33.13 -17.50
CA ASP A 464 -9.05 -32.25 -18.43
C ASP A 464 -8.63 -32.48 -19.90
N LEU A 465 -7.35 -32.79 -20.12
CA LEU A 465 -6.77 -33.16 -21.42
C LEU A 465 -7.05 -34.59 -21.84
N ASN A 466 -7.80 -35.37 -21.05
CA ASN A 466 -8.15 -36.75 -21.32
C ASN A 466 -6.97 -37.76 -21.21
N GLU A 467 -5.81 -37.31 -20.75
CA GLU A 467 -4.55 -38.08 -20.57
C GLU A 467 -4.53 -38.79 -19.20
N THR A 468 -5.54 -39.61 -18.93
CA THR A 468 -5.79 -40.18 -17.60
C THR A 468 -4.69 -41.11 -17.07
N ASP A 469 -3.97 -41.81 -17.95
CA ASP A 469 -2.84 -42.66 -17.53
C ASP A 469 -1.66 -41.86 -17.01
N ALA A 470 -1.42 -40.66 -17.55
CA ALA A 470 -0.38 -39.77 -17.04
C ALA A 470 -0.81 -39.13 -15.71
N ALA A 471 -2.08 -38.71 -15.60
CA ALA A 471 -2.64 -38.18 -14.36
C ALA A 471 -2.56 -39.21 -13.20
N GLU A 472 -2.92 -40.47 -13.47
CA GLU A 472 -2.84 -41.54 -12.49
C GLU A 472 -1.42 -41.76 -11.97
N ARG A 473 -0.41 -41.75 -12.85
CA ARG A 473 1.00 -41.86 -12.44
C ARG A 473 1.38 -40.74 -11.48
N LEU A 474 1.05 -39.49 -11.83
CA LEU A 474 1.35 -38.34 -10.97
C LEU A 474 0.65 -38.41 -9.61
N TYR A 475 -0.62 -38.81 -9.55
CA TYR A 475 -1.28 -39.00 -8.26
C TYR A 475 -0.64 -40.12 -7.44
N ARG A 476 -0.23 -41.23 -8.06
CA ARG A 476 0.48 -42.30 -7.33
C ARG A 476 1.87 -41.86 -6.87
N GLU A 477 2.56 -41.00 -7.61
CA GLU A 477 3.81 -40.38 -7.17
C GLU A 477 3.59 -39.50 -5.94
N VAL A 478 2.54 -38.67 -5.93
CA VAL A 478 2.18 -37.86 -4.75
C VAL A 478 1.83 -38.76 -3.56
N LEU A 479 1.09 -39.85 -3.77
CA LEU A 479 0.77 -40.81 -2.70
C LEU A 479 1.97 -41.64 -2.23
N ALA A 480 3.02 -41.77 -3.03
CA ALA A 480 4.28 -42.34 -2.57
C ALA A 480 5.04 -41.39 -1.63
N MET A 481 4.84 -40.08 -1.78
CA MET A 481 5.41 -39.05 -0.89
C MET A 481 4.56 -38.89 0.38
N ASP A 482 3.24 -38.78 0.23
CA ASP A 482 2.26 -38.74 1.32
C ASP A 482 1.08 -39.66 1.02
N ALA A 483 1.12 -40.87 1.59
CA ALA A 483 0.08 -41.88 1.41
C ALA A 483 -1.29 -41.47 1.97
N SER A 484 -1.33 -40.45 2.84
CA SER A 484 -2.54 -39.96 3.49
C SER A 484 -3.14 -38.72 2.82
N ASP A 485 -2.53 -38.19 1.75
CA ASP A 485 -3.02 -36.96 1.11
C ASP A 485 -4.44 -37.14 0.55
N PRO A 486 -5.45 -36.44 1.09
CA PRO A 486 -6.84 -36.65 0.70
C PRO A 486 -7.14 -36.09 -0.70
N TYR A 487 -6.35 -35.12 -1.18
CA TYR A 487 -6.52 -34.53 -2.51
C TYR A 487 -6.06 -35.51 -3.59
N ALA A 488 -4.88 -36.11 -3.41
CA ALA A 488 -4.30 -37.07 -4.32
C ALA A 488 -5.11 -38.39 -4.35
N ARG A 489 -5.63 -38.86 -3.20
CA ARG A 489 -6.53 -40.03 -3.17
C ARG A 489 -7.83 -39.77 -3.94
N GLY A 490 -8.45 -38.61 -3.75
CA GLY A 490 -9.65 -38.21 -4.49
C GLY A 490 -9.40 -38.00 -5.99
N GLY A 491 -8.25 -37.42 -6.34
CA GLY A 491 -7.80 -37.26 -7.73
C GLY A 491 -7.51 -38.58 -8.42
N LEU A 492 -6.83 -39.52 -7.73
CA LEU A 492 -6.59 -40.87 -8.21
C LEU A 492 -7.89 -41.64 -8.43
N ALA A 493 -8.82 -41.59 -7.47
CA ALA A 493 -10.13 -42.21 -7.62
C ALA A 493 -10.86 -41.69 -8.87
N ARG A 494 -10.80 -40.38 -9.14
CA ARG A 494 -11.35 -39.78 -10.36
C ARG A 494 -10.66 -40.28 -11.63
N ALA A 495 -9.32 -40.32 -11.65
CA ALA A 495 -8.56 -40.83 -12.80
C ALA A 495 -8.90 -42.30 -13.11
N LEU A 496 -8.95 -43.15 -12.07
CA LEU A 496 -9.31 -44.56 -12.15
C LEU A 496 -10.76 -44.76 -12.61
N ALA A 497 -11.71 -43.96 -12.12
CA ALA A 497 -13.10 -44.03 -12.52
C ALA A 497 -13.29 -43.70 -14.00
N ILE A 498 -12.62 -42.65 -14.50
CA ILE A 498 -12.64 -42.29 -15.92
C ILE A 498 -12.05 -43.42 -16.76
N ARG A 499 -10.89 -43.97 -16.36
CA ARG A 499 -10.24 -45.05 -17.11
C ARG A 499 -11.08 -46.31 -17.12
N SER A 500 -11.62 -46.70 -15.96
CA SER A 500 -12.54 -47.83 -15.79
C SER A 500 -13.76 -47.71 -16.71
N ALA A 501 -14.37 -46.52 -16.80
CA ALA A 501 -15.52 -46.32 -17.68
C ALA A 501 -15.17 -46.49 -19.17
N ARG A 502 -13.96 -46.12 -19.58
CA ARG A 502 -13.48 -46.30 -20.98
C ARG A 502 -13.13 -47.75 -21.31
N THR A 503 -12.42 -48.42 -20.41
CA THR A 503 -11.94 -49.79 -20.61
C THR A 503 -12.95 -50.85 -20.20
N ARG A 504 -14.03 -50.45 -19.51
CA ARG A 504 -15.00 -51.33 -18.83
C ARG A 504 -14.34 -52.28 -17.84
N ASP A 505 -13.26 -51.82 -17.22
CA ASP A 505 -12.51 -52.60 -16.24
C ASP A 505 -13.15 -52.48 -14.85
N ALA A 506 -13.69 -53.60 -14.36
CA ALA A 506 -14.32 -53.67 -13.04
C ALA A 506 -13.31 -53.52 -11.88
N ALA A 507 -12.06 -53.96 -12.05
CA ALA A 507 -11.07 -53.87 -10.98
C ALA A 507 -10.70 -52.41 -10.69
N LEU A 508 -10.53 -51.59 -11.74
CA LEU A 508 -10.29 -50.16 -11.61
C LEU A 508 -11.48 -49.40 -11.01
N ARG A 509 -12.70 -49.87 -11.29
CA ARG A 509 -13.93 -49.31 -10.69
C ARG A 509 -13.94 -49.54 -9.19
N ASP A 510 -13.63 -50.76 -8.77
CA ASP A 510 -13.64 -51.16 -7.36
C ASP A 510 -12.51 -50.45 -6.59
N GLU A 511 -11.32 -50.27 -7.19
CA GLU A 511 -10.22 -49.48 -6.61
C GLU A 511 -10.63 -48.00 -6.43
N ALA A 512 -11.23 -47.37 -7.45
CA ALA A 512 -11.72 -46.00 -7.37
C ALA A 512 -12.77 -45.81 -6.25
N ARG A 513 -13.69 -46.78 -6.13
CA ARG A 513 -14.75 -46.76 -5.12
C ARG A 513 -14.19 -46.92 -3.71
N ALA A 514 -13.25 -47.85 -3.51
CA ALA A 514 -12.61 -48.09 -2.23
C ALA A 514 -11.91 -46.82 -1.70
N LEU A 515 -11.16 -46.12 -2.56
CA LEU A 515 -10.52 -44.85 -2.20
C LEU A 515 -11.53 -43.78 -1.75
N LEU A 516 -12.69 -43.68 -2.41
CA LEU A 516 -13.74 -42.75 -2.02
C LEU A 516 -14.43 -43.17 -0.71
N GLU A 517 -14.65 -44.46 -0.48
CA GLU A 517 -15.24 -45.00 0.76
C GLU A 517 -14.35 -44.73 1.97
N GLU A 518 -13.04 -44.92 1.84
CA GLU A 518 -12.08 -44.61 2.89
C GLU A 518 -12.08 -43.10 3.22
N LEU A 519 -12.04 -42.24 2.20
CA LEU A 519 -12.12 -40.78 2.39
C LEU A 519 -13.45 -40.34 3.03
N ALA A 520 -14.57 -40.97 2.65
CA ALA A 520 -15.86 -40.70 3.24
C ALA A 520 -15.91 -41.13 4.72
N HIS A 521 -15.26 -42.25 5.08
CA HIS A 521 -15.13 -42.71 6.47
C HIS A 521 -14.31 -41.74 7.33
N GLU A 522 -13.30 -41.11 6.73
CA GLU A 522 -12.48 -40.04 7.35
C GLU A 522 -13.23 -38.69 7.47
N GLY A 523 -14.46 -38.60 6.98
CA GLY A 523 -15.32 -37.42 7.11
C GLY A 523 -15.23 -36.43 5.94
N ASN A 524 -14.63 -36.81 4.80
CA ASN A 524 -14.59 -35.98 3.61
C ASN A 524 -15.98 -35.92 2.94
N GLN A 525 -16.59 -34.73 2.93
CA GLN A 525 -17.92 -34.51 2.37
C GLN A 525 -17.96 -34.69 0.84
N ASP A 526 -16.90 -34.29 0.13
CA ASP A 526 -16.84 -34.39 -1.34
C ASP A 526 -16.79 -35.86 -1.78
N ALA A 527 -16.04 -36.70 -1.05
CA ALA A 527 -15.97 -38.13 -1.32
C ALA A 527 -17.31 -38.82 -1.07
N ARG A 528 -18.03 -38.42 -0.01
CA ARG A 528 -19.36 -38.93 0.30
C ARG A 528 -20.38 -38.58 -0.78
N SER A 529 -20.44 -37.31 -1.17
CA SER A 529 -21.29 -36.87 -2.29
C SER A 529 -20.91 -37.56 -3.60
N GLY A 530 -19.60 -37.76 -3.83
CA GLY A 530 -19.09 -38.49 -4.98
C GLY A 530 -19.56 -39.94 -5.04
N LEU A 531 -19.61 -40.66 -3.91
CA LEU A 531 -20.11 -42.03 -3.83
C LEU A 531 -21.60 -42.13 -4.15
N ASP A 532 -22.41 -41.17 -3.70
CA ASP A 532 -23.87 -41.16 -3.93
C ASP A 532 -24.22 -41.14 -5.43
N VAL A 533 -23.39 -40.50 -6.24
CA VAL A 533 -23.59 -40.37 -7.70
C VAL A 533 -22.63 -41.22 -8.54
N PHE A 534 -21.73 -41.99 -7.91
CA PHE A 534 -20.63 -42.68 -8.58
C PHE A 534 -21.10 -43.69 -9.62
N ASP A 535 -22.01 -44.58 -9.23
CA ASP A 535 -22.47 -45.68 -10.09
C ASP A 535 -23.26 -45.16 -11.30
N ASP A 536 -24.07 -44.12 -11.10
CA ASP A 536 -24.82 -43.45 -12.17
C ASP A 536 -23.89 -42.71 -13.14
N GLN A 537 -22.89 -41.99 -12.63
CA GLN A 537 -21.90 -41.31 -13.47
C GLN A 537 -21.04 -42.30 -14.25
N TRP A 538 -20.64 -43.41 -13.62
CA TRP A 538 -19.88 -44.46 -14.28
C TRP A 538 -20.65 -45.12 -15.41
N GLN A 539 -21.93 -45.48 -15.18
CA GLN A 539 -22.79 -46.04 -16.23
C GLN A 539 -22.95 -45.07 -17.41
N ARG A 540 -23.16 -43.78 -17.13
CA ARG A 540 -23.26 -42.76 -18.18
C ARG A 540 -21.95 -42.57 -18.94
N ALA A 541 -20.82 -42.56 -18.25
CA ALA A 541 -19.49 -42.44 -18.86
C ALA A 541 -19.10 -43.65 -19.71
N THR A 542 -19.64 -44.86 -19.44
CA THR A 542 -19.46 -46.03 -20.33
C THR A 542 -20.26 -45.94 -21.64
N GLN A 543 -21.27 -45.07 -21.69
CA GLN A 543 -22.15 -44.87 -22.86
C GLN A 543 -21.76 -43.64 -23.68
N ASP A 544 -21.28 -42.59 -23.01
CA ASP A 544 -20.83 -41.34 -23.62
C ASP A 544 -19.48 -40.91 -23.01
N ALA A 545 -18.42 -40.99 -23.82
CA ALA A 545 -17.07 -40.65 -23.41
C ALA A 545 -16.85 -39.14 -23.15
N SER A 546 -17.82 -38.28 -23.51
CA SER A 546 -17.81 -36.85 -23.21
C SER A 546 -18.30 -36.51 -21.80
N ILE A 547 -18.85 -37.49 -21.07
CA ILE A 547 -19.29 -37.32 -19.69
C ILE A 547 -18.07 -37.41 -18.76
N HIS A 548 -17.66 -36.26 -18.26
CA HIS A 548 -16.53 -36.16 -17.34
C HIS A 548 -16.97 -36.38 -15.89
N PHE A 549 -16.21 -37.18 -15.14
CA PHE A 549 -16.25 -37.21 -13.69
C PHE A 549 -15.68 -35.89 -13.17
N ARG A 550 -16.48 -34.81 -13.21
CA ARG A 550 -16.03 -33.49 -12.79
C ARG A 550 -15.99 -33.44 -11.27
N ARG A 551 -14.92 -32.88 -10.70
CA ARG A 551 -14.93 -32.45 -9.30
C ARG A 551 -16.05 -31.43 -9.14
N GLU A 552 -17.00 -31.65 -8.24
CA GLU A 552 -17.85 -30.57 -7.75
C GLU A 552 -16.96 -29.65 -6.90
N THR A 553 -16.07 -28.90 -7.53
CA THR A 553 -15.55 -27.67 -6.93
C THR A 553 -16.76 -26.79 -6.79
N THR A 554 -17.29 -26.68 -5.57
CA THR A 554 -18.48 -25.91 -5.20
C THR A 554 -18.76 -24.79 -6.20
N PRO A 555 -19.71 -24.96 -7.14
CA PRO A 555 -20.53 -23.83 -7.47
C PRO A 555 -21.42 -23.71 -6.24
N LYS A 556 -21.25 -22.65 -5.46
CA LYS A 556 -22.50 -21.97 -5.07
C LYS A 556 -23.24 -21.83 -6.40
N GLN A 557 -24.42 -22.41 -6.54
CA GLN A 557 -25.40 -21.69 -7.30
C GLN A 557 -25.68 -20.42 -6.49
N PRO A 558 -25.20 -19.22 -6.86
CA PRO A 558 -26.14 -18.11 -6.80
C PRO A 558 -27.28 -18.50 -7.74
N GLY A 559 -28.51 -18.34 -7.30
CA GLY A 559 -29.68 -18.69 -8.09
C GLY A 559 -29.50 -18.22 -9.54
N ALA A 560 -29.64 -19.15 -10.48
CA ALA A 560 -29.77 -18.89 -11.91
C ALA A 560 -29.02 -17.65 -12.43
N ALA A 561 -27.68 -17.69 -12.45
CA ALA A 561 -26.92 -16.95 -13.44
C ALA A 561 -26.43 -17.96 -14.48
N SER A 562 -27.07 -17.89 -15.65
CA SER A 562 -26.80 -18.73 -16.81
C SER A 562 -25.32 -18.95 -17.10
N SER A 563 -25.04 -20.13 -17.64
CA SER A 563 -23.92 -20.47 -18.50
C SER A 563 -23.74 -19.49 -19.67
N ASN A 564 -23.30 -18.27 -19.38
CA ASN A 564 -22.79 -17.25 -20.29
C ASN A 564 -22.05 -16.18 -19.46
N HIS A 565 -20.76 -16.40 -19.18
CA HIS A 565 -19.86 -15.33 -18.72
C HIS A 565 -18.66 -15.15 -19.68
N GLY A 566 -18.81 -15.55 -20.94
CA GLY A 566 -18.82 -14.49 -21.94
C GLY A 566 -20.21 -13.89 -21.86
N GLY A 567 -20.43 -12.89 -21.00
CA GLY A 567 -21.65 -12.12 -21.13
C GLY A 567 -21.71 -11.72 -22.59
N ALA A 568 -22.83 -12.01 -23.28
CA ALA A 568 -23.04 -11.39 -24.58
C ALA A 568 -22.73 -9.90 -24.34
N MET A 569 -21.99 -9.22 -25.22
CA MET A 569 -21.56 -7.84 -24.95
C MET A 569 -22.69 -7.02 -24.30
N ALA A 570 -23.94 -7.22 -24.78
CA ALA A 570 -25.21 -6.77 -24.19
C ALA A 570 -25.30 -6.72 -22.65
N ASP A 571 -24.74 -7.69 -21.93
CA ASP A 571 -24.82 -7.82 -20.47
C ASP A 571 -23.64 -7.14 -19.73
N MET A 572 -22.60 -6.69 -20.45
CA MET A 572 -21.46 -5.99 -19.87
C MET A 572 -21.78 -4.53 -19.57
N SER A 573 -21.37 -4.05 -18.39
CA SER A 573 -21.42 -2.63 -18.06
C SER A 573 -20.52 -1.79 -18.97
N THR A 574 -20.86 -0.52 -19.13
CA THR A 574 -20.07 0.51 -19.86
C THR A 574 -18.63 0.57 -19.35
N ALA A 575 -18.43 0.58 -18.04
CA ALA A 575 -17.11 0.58 -17.40
C ALA A 575 -16.30 -0.70 -17.71
N GLU A 576 -16.94 -1.87 -17.65
CA GLU A 576 -16.29 -3.15 -17.94
C GLU A 576 -15.88 -3.26 -19.42
N ARG A 577 -16.76 -2.82 -20.33
CA ARG A 577 -16.47 -2.76 -21.78
C ARG A 577 -15.28 -1.85 -22.07
N LEU A 578 -15.23 -0.68 -21.44
CA LEU A 578 -14.13 0.27 -21.55
C LEU A 578 -12.81 -0.32 -21.05
N GLY A 579 -12.80 -0.90 -19.84
CA GLY A 579 -11.61 -1.50 -19.25
C GLY A 579 -11.04 -2.63 -20.13
N ARG A 580 -11.91 -3.53 -20.62
CA ARG A 580 -11.50 -4.61 -21.54
C ARG A 580 -11.00 -4.08 -22.89
N ALA A 581 -11.57 -3.00 -23.41
CA ALA A 581 -11.13 -2.38 -24.66
C ALA A 581 -9.76 -1.69 -24.52
N MET A 582 -9.50 -1.02 -23.39
CA MET A 582 -8.20 -0.39 -23.12
C MET A 582 -7.08 -1.42 -22.97
N ILE A 583 -7.35 -2.58 -22.34
CA ILE A 583 -6.39 -3.68 -22.27
C ILE A 583 -6.07 -4.22 -23.66
N ALA A 584 -7.08 -4.43 -24.50
CA ALA A 584 -6.89 -4.90 -25.87
C ALA A 584 -6.09 -3.88 -26.72
N LEU A 585 -6.36 -2.57 -26.56
CA LEU A 585 -5.60 -1.50 -27.19
C LEU A 585 -4.13 -1.49 -26.72
N TRP A 586 -3.87 -1.60 -25.42
CA TRP A 586 -2.52 -1.65 -24.85
C TRP A 586 -1.71 -2.84 -25.39
N GLN A 587 -2.35 -4.00 -25.51
CA GLN A 587 -1.74 -5.18 -26.13
C GLN A 587 -1.45 -4.95 -27.63
N ALA A 588 -2.37 -4.31 -28.35
CA ALA A 588 -2.21 -4.02 -29.78
C ALA A 588 -1.01 -3.08 -30.05
N GLU A 589 -0.82 -2.05 -29.23
CA GLU A 589 0.28 -1.09 -29.37
C GLU A 589 1.67 -1.71 -29.10
N ARG A 590 1.74 -2.80 -28.34
CA ARG A 590 2.99 -3.47 -27.93
C ARG A 590 3.31 -4.74 -28.71
N THR A 591 2.38 -5.20 -29.53
CA THR A 591 2.56 -6.39 -30.37
C THR A 591 3.28 -6.01 -31.67
N GLU A 592 4.34 -6.72 -32.06
CA GLU A 592 5.06 -6.49 -33.33
C GLU A 592 4.32 -7.11 -34.53
N ASP A 593 3.57 -8.20 -34.30
CA ASP A 593 2.76 -8.89 -35.32
C ASP A 593 1.53 -8.06 -35.75
N SER A 594 1.48 -7.73 -37.05
CA SER A 594 0.39 -6.96 -37.65
C SER A 594 -0.96 -7.69 -37.66
N ALA A 595 -0.97 -9.02 -37.77
CA ALA A 595 -2.21 -9.80 -37.79
C ALA A 595 -2.85 -9.82 -36.40
N GLN A 596 -2.05 -10.10 -35.37
CA GLN A 596 -2.48 -10.07 -33.98
C GLN A 596 -2.90 -8.65 -33.53
N ARG A 597 -2.17 -7.61 -33.95
CA ARG A 597 -2.55 -6.21 -33.74
C ARG A 597 -3.94 -5.91 -34.31
N GLY A 598 -4.22 -6.36 -35.54
CA GLY A 598 -5.53 -6.22 -36.17
C GLY A 598 -6.65 -6.91 -35.40
N THR A 599 -6.43 -8.14 -34.92
CA THR A 599 -7.40 -8.89 -34.10
C THR A 599 -7.72 -8.18 -32.78
N LEU A 600 -6.69 -7.65 -32.10
CA LEU A 600 -6.84 -6.92 -30.85
C LEU A 600 -7.58 -5.59 -31.03
N CYS A 601 -7.26 -4.84 -32.09
CA CYS A 601 -7.98 -3.61 -32.44
C CYS A 601 -9.46 -3.91 -32.75
N ASN A 602 -9.75 -4.95 -33.53
CA ASN A 602 -11.14 -5.34 -33.84
C ASN A 602 -11.90 -5.69 -32.56
N ARG A 603 -11.30 -6.48 -31.66
CA ARG A 603 -11.90 -6.82 -30.38
C ARG A 603 -12.19 -5.58 -29.53
N ALA A 604 -11.26 -4.63 -29.46
CA ALA A 604 -11.43 -3.38 -28.75
C ALA A 604 -12.57 -2.53 -29.36
N THR A 605 -12.65 -2.44 -30.69
CA THR A 605 -13.74 -1.75 -31.39
C THR A 605 -15.09 -2.37 -31.09
N THR A 606 -15.19 -3.70 -31.11
CA THR A 606 -16.43 -4.43 -30.82
C THR A 606 -16.91 -4.17 -29.39
N LEU A 607 -16.01 -4.18 -28.40
CA LEU A 607 -16.35 -3.86 -27.00
C LEU A 607 -16.89 -2.45 -26.82
N LEU A 608 -16.33 -1.49 -27.57
CA LEU A 608 -16.76 -0.10 -27.56
C LEU A 608 -17.92 0.18 -28.54
N ASP A 609 -18.56 -0.81 -29.16
CA ASP A 609 -19.73 -0.61 -30.03
C ASP A 609 -21.01 -0.40 -29.18
N VAL A 610 -21.09 0.77 -28.57
CA VAL A 610 -22.17 1.21 -27.68
C VAL A 610 -22.61 2.62 -28.08
N PRO A 611 -23.90 2.90 -28.33
CA PRO A 611 -24.33 4.27 -28.65
C PRO A 611 -23.95 5.24 -27.51
N GLU A 612 -23.46 6.43 -27.85
CA GLU A 612 -22.96 7.41 -26.88
C GLU A 612 -24.02 7.80 -25.84
N GLN A 613 -25.30 7.77 -26.20
CA GLN A 613 -26.42 8.05 -25.27
C GLN A 613 -26.62 6.97 -24.19
N ALA A 614 -26.05 5.77 -24.38
CA ALA A 614 -26.10 4.66 -23.44
C ALA A 614 -24.83 4.53 -22.59
N VAL A 615 -23.86 5.43 -22.77
CA VAL A 615 -22.63 5.49 -21.97
C VAL A 615 -22.83 6.51 -20.85
N ASP A 616 -22.43 6.16 -19.63
CA ASP A 616 -22.45 7.08 -18.49
C ASP A 616 -21.64 8.34 -18.82
N ALA A 617 -22.18 9.51 -18.44
CA ALA A 617 -21.59 10.80 -18.80
C ALA A 617 -20.13 10.96 -18.32
N GLU A 618 -19.78 10.32 -17.20
CA GLU A 618 -18.42 10.30 -16.64
C GLU A 618 -17.44 9.44 -17.46
N LEU A 619 -17.92 8.42 -18.17
CA LEU A 619 -17.10 7.45 -18.92
C LEU A 619 -17.06 7.74 -20.43
N LEU A 620 -17.99 8.55 -20.92
CA LEU A 620 -18.06 8.98 -22.31
C LEU A 620 -16.72 9.57 -22.85
N PRO A 621 -15.90 10.32 -22.08
CA PRO A 621 -14.58 10.77 -22.53
C PRO A 621 -13.62 9.67 -22.90
N ALA A 622 -13.47 8.71 -22.00
CA ALA A 622 -12.59 7.58 -22.20
C ALA A 622 -13.08 6.69 -23.36
N PHE A 623 -14.40 6.56 -23.56
CA PHE A 623 -14.96 5.83 -24.70
C PHE A 623 -14.61 6.47 -26.05
N VAL A 624 -14.83 7.79 -26.17
CA VAL A 624 -14.58 8.53 -27.42
C VAL A 624 -13.07 8.57 -27.72
N GLU A 625 -12.23 8.80 -26.70
CA GLU A 625 -10.77 8.77 -26.85
C GLU A 625 -10.28 7.39 -27.29
N THR A 626 -10.69 6.33 -26.59
CA THR A 626 -10.22 4.96 -26.86
C THR A 626 -10.61 4.51 -28.26
N ARG A 627 -11.81 4.86 -28.77
CA ARG A 627 -12.22 4.57 -30.17
C ARG A 627 -11.28 5.17 -31.20
N GLY A 628 -10.88 6.43 -31.01
CA GLY A 628 -9.96 7.09 -31.93
C GLY A 628 -8.54 6.53 -31.85
N LEU A 629 -8.09 6.13 -30.65
CA LEU A 629 -6.79 5.48 -30.46
C LEU A 629 -6.75 4.07 -31.09
N ILE A 630 -7.85 3.33 -31.07
CA ILE A 630 -7.95 2.03 -31.77
C ILE A 630 -7.79 2.21 -33.28
N LEU A 631 -8.36 3.28 -33.88
CA LEU A 631 -8.16 3.61 -35.29
C LEU A 631 -6.69 3.94 -35.62
N LEU A 632 -5.95 4.52 -34.68
CA LEU A 632 -4.51 4.72 -34.84
C LEU A 632 -3.73 3.42 -34.73
N ALA A 633 -4.04 2.59 -33.72
CA ALA A 633 -3.38 1.30 -33.51
C ALA A 633 -3.65 0.30 -34.65
N SER A 634 -4.79 0.42 -35.34
CA SER A 634 -5.11 -0.38 -36.53
C SER A 634 -4.35 0.07 -37.79
N GLY A 635 -3.63 1.19 -37.74
CA GLY A 635 -2.83 1.73 -38.84
C GLY A 635 -3.60 2.64 -39.81
N ASP A 636 -4.86 2.96 -39.53
CA ASP A 636 -5.69 3.83 -40.37
C ASP A 636 -5.72 5.27 -39.83
N ALA A 637 -4.55 5.92 -39.88
CA ALA A 637 -4.36 7.25 -39.32
C ALA A 637 -5.25 8.32 -39.97
N GLN A 638 -5.63 8.15 -41.24
CA GLN A 638 -6.55 9.08 -41.92
C GLN A 638 -7.95 9.01 -41.33
N LYS A 639 -8.48 7.79 -41.10
CA LYS A 639 -9.78 7.65 -40.43
C LYS A 639 -9.73 8.11 -38.98
N ALA A 640 -8.64 7.85 -38.27
CA ALA A 640 -8.47 8.36 -36.91
C ALA A 640 -8.51 9.90 -36.87
N LEU A 641 -7.80 10.56 -37.78
CA LEU A 641 -7.80 12.02 -37.89
C LEU A 641 -9.21 12.57 -38.13
N THR A 642 -9.90 12.04 -39.14
CA THR A 642 -11.27 12.45 -39.46
C THR A 642 -12.22 12.19 -38.30
N TYR A 643 -12.05 11.07 -37.57
CA TYR A 643 -12.82 10.78 -36.38
C TYR A 643 -12.61 11.83 -35.29
N PHE A 644 -11.35 12.14 -34.93
CA PHE A 644 -11.04 13.14 -33.91
C PHE A 644 -11.51 14.54 -34.31
N GLU A 645 -11.40 14.94 -35.57
CA GLU A 645 -11.89 16.23 -36.07
C GLU A 645 -13.42 16.34 -35.99
N ASN A 646 -14.13 15.26 -36.30
CA ASN A 646 -15.59 15.22 -36.20
C ASN A 646 -16.05 15.26 -34.74
N GLN A 647 -15.38 14.53 -33.85
CA GLN A 647 -15.70 14.54 -32.42
C GLN A 647 -15.38 15.89 -31.77
N ALA A 648 -14.28 16.53 -32.18
CA ALA A 648 -13.96 17.90 -31.76
C ALA A 648 -15.02 18.92 -32.19
N LYS A 649 -15.64 18.75 -33.37
CA LYS A 649 -16.78 19.57 -33.82
C LYS A 649 -18.06 19.25 -33.05
N HIS A 650 -18.30 17.98 -32.72
CA HIS A 650 -19.52 17.52 -32.06
C HIS A 650 -19.62 18.00 -30.61
N PHE A 651 -18.54 17.89 -29.83
CA PHE A 651 -18.52 18.26 -28.40
C PHE A 651 -18.18 19.74 -28.12
N GLY A 652 -17.91 20.53 -29.16
CA GLY A 652 -17.67 21.98 -29.05
C GLY A 652 -16.26 22.36 -28.60
N ARG A 653 -15.95 23.67 -28.72
CA ARG A 653 -14.63 24.24 -28.39
C ARG A 653 -14.40 24.23 -26.87
N GLY A 654 -13.45 23.42 -26.43
CA GLY A 654 -13.16 23.15 -25.01
C GLY A 654 -13.35 21.67 -24.60
N GLY A 655 -13.96 20.85 -25.47
CA GLY A 655 -14.22 19.44 -25.23
C GLY A 655 -12.98 18.54 -25.34
N TRP A 656 -12.67 17.90 -24.23
CA TRP A 656 -11.86 16.69 -24.01
C TRP A 656 -10.50 16.60 -24.71
N ILE A 657 -9.46 16.82 -23.92
CA ILE A 657 -8.05 16.90 -24.31
C ILE A 657 -7.56 15.63 -25.03
N GLY A 658 -8.09 14.46 -24.67
CA GLY A 658 -7.79 13.19 -25.34
C GLY A 658 -8.12 13.17 -26.83
N ILE A 659 -9.21 13.84 -27.25
CA ILE A 659 -9.62 13.96 -28.66
C ILE A 659 -8.61 14.82 -29.45
N GLN A 660 -8.13 15.91 -28.83
CA GLN A 660 -7.16 16.81 -29.46
C GLN A 660 -5.78 16.15 -29.59
N ILE A 661 -5.33 15.45 -28.55
CA ILE A 661 -4.05 14.71 -28.57
C ILE A 661 -4.11 13.57 -29.59
N GLY A 662 -5.23 12.86 -29.65
CA GLY A 662 -5.46 11.82 -30.65
C GLY A 662 -5.45 12.37 -32.09
N GLY A 663 -6.08 13.52 -32.34
CA GLY A 663 -6.09 14.19 -33.64
C GLY A 663 -4.68 14.62 -34.11
N GLU A 664 -3.88 15.20 -33.21
CA GLU A 664 -2.48 15.53 -33.53
C GLU A 664 -1.64 14.27 -33.79
N ARG A 665 -1.82 13.21 -32.98
CA ARG A 665 -1.14 11.92 -33.19
C ARG A 665 -1.43 11.38 -34.60
N ALA A 666 -2.67 11.53 -35.08
CA ALA A 666 -3.09 11.12 -36.41
C ALA A 666 -2.47 11.94 -37.55
N ARG A 667 -2.47 13.29 -37.47
CA ARG A 667 -1.84 14.15 -38.50
C ARG A 667 -0.36 13.84 -38.69
N ILE A 668 0.33 13.54 -37.60
CA ILE A 668 1.77 13.28 -37.63
C ILE A 668 2.08 11.91 -38.23
N VAL A 669 1.26 10.88 -37.96
CA VAL A 669 1.39 9.58 -38.66
C VAL A 669 1.19 9.76 -40.18
N LEU A 670 0.36 10.73 -40.59
CA LEU A 670 0.11 11.06 -42.00
C LEU A 670 1.13 12.03 -42.62
N GLY A 671 2.05 12.59 -41.82
CA GLY A 671 3.03 13.58 -42.28
C GLY A 671 2.42 14.90 -42.78
N LEU A 672 1.22 15.26 -42.32
CA LEU A 672 0.53 16.48 -42.75
C LEU A 672 1.15 17.73 -42.08
N PRO A 673 1.37 18.83 -42.83
CA PRO A 673 1.85 20.09 -42.26
C PRO A 673 0.79 20.74 -41.37
N ARG A 674 1.25 21.57 -40.42
CA ARG A 674 0.42 22.30 -39.45
C ARG A 674 -0.58 23.21 -40.17
N ASP A 675 -1.86 23.13 -39.84
CA ASP A 675 -2.80 24.21 -40.18
C ASP A 675 -2.37 25.49 -39.45
N ALA A 676 -2.06 26.52 -40.23
CA ALA A 676 -1.64 27.84 -39.74
C ALA A 676 -2.80 28.66 -39.12
N ASP A 677 -4.00 28.08 -39.08
CA ASP A 677 -5.14 28.68 -38.41
C ASP A 677 -5.08 28.27 -36.93
N ASP A 678 -4.59 29.17 -36.09
CA ASP A 678 -4.66 29.14 -34.61
C ASP A 678 -6.13 29.16 -34.10
N SER A 679 -7.08 28.59 -34.87
CA SER A 679 -8.52 28.62 -34.65
C SER A 679 -9.10 27.32 -34.09
N ILE A 680 -8.31 26.24 -34.01
CA ILE A 680 -8.49 25.27 -32.92
C ILE A 680 -7.98 25.99 -31.69
N GLU A 681 -8.86 26.76 -31.05
CA GLU A 681 -8.55 27.45 -29.79
C GLU A 681 -7.79 26.46 -28.92
N ALA A 682 -6.51 26.80 -28.67
CA ALA A 682 -5.70 26.05 -27.75
C ALA A 682 -6.56 25.78 -26.53
N PRO A 683 -6.67 24.52 -26.08
CA PRO A 683 -7.59 24.19 -25.00
C PRO A 683 -7.45 25.23 -23.90
N SER A 684 -8.58 25.83 -23.51
CA SER A 684 -8.61 27.00 -22.62
C SER A 684 -7.76 26.75 -21.37
N SER A 685 -7.78 25.49 -20.91
CA SER A 685 -6.91 24.94 -19.89
C SER A 685 -5.45 24.86 -20.34
N GLN A 686 -4.59 25.59 -19.63
CA GLN A 686 -3.14 25.54 -19.78
C GLN A 686 -2.55 24.13 -19.62
N SER A 687 -3.21 23.26 -18.84
CA SER A 687 -2.82 21.86 -18.59
C SER A 687 -2.86 20.99 -19.84
N ALA A 688 -3.84 21.25 -20.69
CA ALA A 688 -4.03 20.55 -21.96
C ALA A 688 -2.97 20.90 -22.99
N ARG A 689 -2.66 22.21 -23.11
CA ARG A 689 -1.58 22.71 -23.93
C ARG A 689 -0.26 22.07 -23.51
N PHE A 690 0.00 22.02 -22.21
CA PHE A 690 1.20 21.43 -21.67
C PHE A 690 1.35 19.95 -22.07
N ALA A 691 0.33 19.12 -21.86
CA ALA A 691 0.35 17.70 -22.27
C ALA A 691 0.63 17.51 -23.77
N LEU A 692 0.09 18.37 -24.62
CA LEU A 692 0.31 18.34 -26.06
C LEU A 692 1.77 18.66 -26.44
N HIS A 693 2.40 19.64 -25.78
CA HIS A 693 3.81 19.97 -26.01
C HIS A 693 4.75 18.83 -25.61
N VAL A 694 4.41 18.10 -24.53
CA VAL A 694 5.18 16.91 -24.10
C VAL A 694 5.12 15.81 -25.15
N ALA A 695 3.91 15.43 -25.59
CA ALA A 695 3.73 14.40 -26.61
C ALA A 695 4.49 14.74 -27.90
N ARG A 696 4.46 16.01 -28.30
CA ARG A 696 5.16 16.53 -29.48
C ARG A 696 6.69 16.37 -29.40
N VAL A 697 7.29 16.62 -28.23
CA VAL A 697 8.74 16.44 -28.02
C VAL A 697 9.16 14.97 -28.15
N ILE A 698 8.41 14.04 -27.56
CA ILE A 698 8.69 12.59 -27.65
C ILE A 698 8.65 12.13 -29.10
N GLN A 699 7.66 12.64 -29.84
CA GLN A 699 7.41 12.25 -31.22
C GLN A 699 8.47 12.78 -32.18
N MET A 700 8.87 14.05 -32.06
CA MET A 700 9.93 14.62 -32.90
C MET A 700 11.29 13.94 -32.68
N LEU A 701 11.57 13.51 -31.44
CA LEU A 701 12.78 12.74 -31.13
C LEU A 701 12.74 11.30 -31.68
N SER A 702 11.55 10.78 -31.97
CA SER A 702 11.34 9.44 -32.53
C SER A 702 11.35 9.41 -34.06
N SER A 703 11.00 10.53 -34.73
CA SER A 703 11.02 10.65 -36.20
C SER A 703 12.36 11.12 -36.78
N GLY A 704 13.33 11.51 -35.93
CA GLY A 704 14.70 11.84 -36.34
C GLY A 704 14.86 13.15 -37.14
N LEU A 705 13.80 13.96 -37.27
CA LEU A 705 13.80 15.18 -38.06
C LEU A 705 13.66 16.44 -37.18
N GLN A 706 14.52 17.42 -37.44
CA GLN A 706 14.54 18.81 -36.90
C GLN A 706 15.09 19.01 -35.47
N GLU A 707 16.41 18.89 -35.31
CA GLU A 707 17.11 19.11 -34.03
C GLU A 707 16.94 20.51 -33.41
N ALA A 708 16.84 21.55 -34.23
CA ALA A 708 16.64 22.93 -33.78
C ALA A 708 15.24 23.14 -33.17
N ALA A 709 14.21 22.59 -33.84
CA ALA A 709 12.83 22.73 -33.40
C ALA A 709 12.55 21.95 -32.10
N VAL A 710 13.20 20.80 -31.88
CA VAL A 710 13.13 20.06 -30.60
C VAL A 710 13.72 20.87 -29.46
N LYS A 711 14.85 21.57 -29.71
CA LYS A 711 15.50 22.42 -28.70
C LYS A 711 14.59 23.57 -28.28
N ASP A 712 13.94 24.24 -29.23
CA ASP A 712 13.01 25.34 -28.96
C ASP A 712 11.76 24.87 -28.19
N LEU A 713 11.23 23.70 -28.54
CA LEU A 713 10.13 23.06 -27.81
C LEU A 713 10.52 22.67 -26.38
N LEU A 714 11.72 22.12 -26.17
CA LEU A 714 12.21 21.80 -24.83
C LEU A 714 12.41 23.05 -23.98
N LYS A 715 12.87 24.15 -24.59
CA LYS A 715 12.98 25.46 -23.91
C LYS A 715 11.63 26.05 -23.53
N ALA A 716 10.59 25.83 -24.33
CA ALA A 716 9.22 26.22 -23.99
C ALA A 716 8.58 25.27 -22.96
N LEU A 717 8.92 23.98 -23.01
CA LEU A 717 8.35 22.94 -22.15
C LEU A 717 8.91 22.97 -20.74
N TYR A 718 10.21 23.26 -20.58
CA TYR A 718 10.86 23.26 -19.28
C TYR A 718 10.19 24.20 -18.25
N PRO A 719 9.90 25.48 -18.57
CA PRO A 719 9.19 26.38 -17.66
C PRO A 719 7.80 25.88 -17.28
N GLU A 720 7.04 25.32 -18.22
CA GLU A 720 5.71 24.78 -17.93
C GLU A 720 5.78 23.51 -17.08
N ALA A 721 6.72 22.60 -17.39
CA ALA A 721 6.94 21.39 -16.63
C ALA A 721 7.39 21.71 -15.21
N ALA A 722 8.30 22.67 -15.04
CA ALA A 722 8.68 23.18 -13.72
C ALA A 722 7.46 23.75 -13.00
N ARG A 723 6.65 24.58 -13.66
CA ARG A 723 5.47 25.21 -13.06
C ARG A 723 4.39 24.21 -12.63
N PHE A 724 4.10 23.19 -13.44
CA PHE A 724 3.14 22.13 -13.09
C PHE A 724 3.72 21.15 -12.07
N ALA A 725 5.01 20.81 -12.14
CA ALA A 725 5.69 20.02 -11.11
C ALA A 725 5.77 20.72 -9.76
N ASN A 726 5.78 22.06 -9.76
CA ASN A 726 5.71 22.90 -8.56
C ASN A 726 4.27 23.05 -8.04
N ARG A 727 3.25 22.70 -8.83
CA ARG A 727 1.83 22.67 -8.39
C ARG A 727 1.38 21.29 -7.92
N ALA A 728 1.96 20.23 -8.49
CA ALA A 728 1.79 18.82 -8.11
C ALA A 728 2.36 18.48 -6.72
N GLU A 729 2.43 19.45 -5.83
CA GLU A 729 3.12 19.34 -4.56
C GLU A 729 2.46 18.31 -3.63
N PRO A 730 3.23 17.73 -2.69
CA PRO A 730 2.83 16.50 -2.03
C PRO A 730 1.64 16.73 -1.10
N ASP A 731 0.67 15.80 -1.11
CA ASP A 731 -0.52 15.80 -0.27
C ASP A 731 -0.18 15.67 1.21
N ALA A 732 -1.24 15.72 2.04
CA ALA A 732 -1.22 15.63 3.49
C ALA A 732 -0.47 14.41 4.09
N ARG A 733 0.09 13.50 3.28
CA ARG A 733 0.80 12.28 3.70
C ARG A 733 2.07 11.98 2.90
N GLY A 734 2.47 12.85 1.97
CA GLY A 734 3.70 12.69 1.19
C GLY A 734 3.54 11.88 -0.11
N GLY A 735 2.32 11.63 -0.57
CA GLY A 735 2.09 11.32 -2.00
C GLY A 735 2.07 12.62 -2.80
N LEU A 736 2.33 12.63 -4.12
CA LEU A 736 2.10 13.84 -4.92
C LEU A 736 0.59 14.17 -4.89
N ASN A 737 0.18 15.38 -4.47
CA ASN A 737 -1.21 15.82 -4.60
C ASN A 737 -1.40 16.23 -6.06
N ILE A 738 -1.56 15.22 -6.90
CA ILE A 738 -1.86 15.40 -8.30
C ILE A 738 -3.36 15.65 -8.37
N GLU A 739 -3.74 16.93 -8.47
CA GLU A 739 -5.16 17.29 -8.61
C GLU A 739 -5.62 17.17 -10.06
N ASN A 740 -4.69 17.19 -11.01
CA ASN A 740 -4.98 17.04 -12.43
C ASN A 740 -3.81 16.40 -13.20
N GLY A 741 -4.09 15.88 -14.40
CA GLY A 741 -3.10 15.17 -15.20
C GLY A 741 -1.86 15.99 -15.60
N ALA A 742 -1.94 17.32 -15.69
CA ALA A 742 -0.77 18.14 -16.04
C ALA A 742 0.22 18.27 -14.91
N GLU A 743 -0.25 18.26 -13.66
CA GLU A 743 0.59 18.21 -12.46
C GLU A 743 1.35 16.88 -12.38
N MET A 744 0.66 15.76 -12.62
CA MET A 744 1.30 14.44 -12.74
C MET A 744 2.40 14.45 -13.79
N LEU A 745 2.08 14.95 -14.97
CA LEU A 745 2.98 14.99 -16.10
C LEU A 745 4.17 15.92 -15.84
N GLY A 746 3.93 17.09 -15.24
CA GLY A 746 4.99 18.02 -14.86
C GLY A 746 5.96 17.39 -13.88
N ALA A 747 5.45 16.80 -12.79
CA ALA A 747 6.26 16.11 -11.79
C ALA A 747 7.06 14.94 -12.37
N TYR A 748 6.43 14.16 -13.26
CA TYR A 748 7.09 13.07 -13.97
C TYR A 748 8.26 13.58 -14.83
N LEU A 749 8.03 14.59 -15.69
CA LEU A 749 9.07 15.12 -16.59
C LEU A 749 10.23 15.74 -15.83
N ARG A 750 9.95 16.48 -14.75
CA ARG A 750 11.01 17.03 -13.88
C ARG A 750 11.91 15.94 -13.31
N THR A 751 11.31 14.82 -12.89
CA THR A 751 12.00 13.74 -12.19
C THR A 751 12.69 12.77 -13.15
N ARG A 752 12.10 12.52 -14.33
CA ARG A 752 12.55 11.49 -15.28
C ARG A 752 13.32 12.03 -16.47
N TRP A 753 13.04 13.27 -16.91
CA TRP A 753 13.72 13.89 -18.05
C TRP A 753 14.75 14.92 -17.60
N PHE A 754 14.32 16.00 -16.94
CA PHE A 754 15.17 17.19 -16.77
C PHE A 754 16.26 17.05 -15.68
N ARG A 755 15.90 16.68 -14.44
CA ARG A 755 16.91 16.53 -13.35
C ARG A 755 18.00 15.50 -13.66
N PRO A 756 17.69 14.29 -14.16
CA PRO A 756 18.73 13.31 -14.48
C PRO A 756 19.67 13.74 -15.61
N ALA A 757 19.22 14.64 -16.49
CA ALA A 757 20.03 15.24 -17.54
C ALA A 757 20.81 16.49 -17.09
N GLY A 758 20.69 16.88 -15.81
CA GLY A 758 21.32 18.07 -15.24
C GLY A 758 20.75 19.38 -15.78
N ILE A 759 19.46 19.41 -16.13
CA ILE A 759 18.75 20.63 -16.56
C ILE A 759 18.00 21.20 -15.36
N ASP A 760 18.57 22.26 -14.78
CA ASP A 760 18.00 22.99 -13.63
C ASP A 760 17.56 24.41 -14.01
N ALA A 761 17.98 24.91 -15.18
CA ALA A 761 17.51 26.15 -15.79
C ALA A 761 17.32 26.01 -17.31
N VAL A 762 16.54 26.91 -17.93
CA VAL A 762 16.29 26.89 -19.40
C VAL A 762 17.60 27.05 -20.17
N GLU A 763 18.54 27.81 -19.62
CA GLU A 763 19.87 28.07 -20.18
C GLU A 763 20.73 26.81 -20.24
N ASP A 764 20.47 25.80 -19.40
CA ASP A 764 21.20 24.52 -19.44
C ASP A 764 20.90 23.74 -20.73
N LEU A 765 19.76 24.00 -21.38
CA LEU A 765 19.40 23.41 -22.67
C LEU A 765 20.26 23.97 -23.83
N ASP A 766 21.04 25.04 -23.61
CA ASP A 766 22.01 25.55 -24.57
C ASP A 766 23.34 24.79 -24.55
N GLN A 767 23.59 23.98 -23.52
CA GLN A 767 24.80 23.17 -23.41
C GLN A 767 24.62 21.86 -24.22
N PRO A 768 25.43 21.61 -25.27
CA PRO A 768 25.25 20.44 -26.15
C PRO A 768 25.25 19.11 -25.40
N ASN A 769 26.19 18.94 -24.46
CA ASN A 769 26.33 17.71 -23.68
C ASN A 769 25.09 17.38 -22.83
N ARG A 770 24.43 18.40 -22.25
CA ARG A 770 23.24 18.22 -21.42
C ARG A 770 21.99 18.02 -22.27
N LEU A 771 21.90 18.73 -23.40
CA LEU A 771 20.84 18.56 -24.38
C LEU A 771 20.84 17.13 -24.95
N ASP A 772 22.01 16.59 -25.27
CA ASP A 772 22.12 15.21 -25.79
C ASP A 772 21.83 14.16 -24.72
N ALA A 773 22.26 14.38 -23.46
CA ALA A 773 21.87 13.53 -22.33
C ALA A 773 20.35 13.52 -22.09
N LEU A 774 19.70 14.69 -22.21
CA LEU A 774 18.24 14.82 -22.10
C LEU A 774 17.54 14.08 -23.24
N ARG A 775 17.99 14.25 -24.48
CA ARG A 775 17.41 13.58 -25.65
C ARG A 775 17.48 12.06 -25.51
N GLU A 776 18.62 11.54 -25.07
CA GLU A 776 18.80 10.10 -24.87
C GLU A 776 17.93 9.57 -23.72
N ARG A 777 17.78 10.34 -22.65
CA ARG A 777 16.87 10.01 -21.55
C ARG A 777 15.40 9.97 -21.99
N ILE A 778 14.99 10.92 -22.83
CA ILE A 778 13.63 10.95 -23.40
C ILE A 778 13.39 9.71 -24.27
N ARG A 779 14.37 9.30 -25.09
CA ARG A 779 14.27 8.07 -25.89
C ARG A 779 14.12 6.82 -25.02
N GLN A 780 14.86 6.73 -23.92
CA GLN A 780 14.81 5.60 -22.98
C GLN A 780 13.51 5.52 -22.17
N THR A 781 12.89 6.67 -21.88
CA THR A 781 11.69 6.75 -21.02
C THR A 781 10.40 6.98 -21.82
N ARG A 782 10.46 6.96 -23.16
CA ARG A 782 9.33 7.31 -24.03
C ARG A 782 8.07 6.48 -23.77
N THR A 783 8.21 5.17 -23.57
CA THR A 783 7.09 4.25 -23.38
C THR A 783 6.36 4.53 -22.06
N ASP A 784 7.11 4.66 -20.97
CA ASP A 784 6.60 5.04 -19.65
C ASP A 784 5.95 6.43 -19.67
N THR A 785 6.50 7.36 -20.47
CA THR A 785 5.95 8.72 -20.58
C THR A 785 4.62 8.75 -21.33
N PHE A 786 4.43 7.87 -22.33
CA PHE A 786 3.13 7.73 -23.00
C PHE A 786 2.07 7.12 -22.07
N ASP A 787 2.42 6.12 -21.27
CA ASP A 787 1.50 5.54 -20.28
C ASP A 787 1.09 6.62 -19.23
N VAL A 788 2.00 7.51 -18.84
CA VAL A 788 1.69 8.65 -17.94
C VAL A 788 0.85 9.73 -18.65
N LEU A 789 1.08 9.99 -19.94
CA LEU A 789 0.25 10.91 -20.75
C LEU A 789 -1.19 10.41 -20.86
N THR A 790 -1.41 9.11 -21.09
CA THR A 790 -2.74 8.49 -21.16
C THR A 790 -3.46 8.51 -19.81
N ASN A 791 -2.75 8.29 -18.72
CA ASN A 791 -3.32 8.44 -17.38
C ASN A 791 -3.62 9.90 -17.03
N ALA A 792 -2.83 10.85 -17.57
CA ALA A 792 -3.05 12.28 -17.38
C ALA A 792 -4.26 12.79 -18.18
N THR A 793 -4.54 12.25 -19.37
CA THR A 793 -5.69 12.68 -20.19
C THR A 793 -7.04 12.28 -19.57
N LEU A 794 -7.13 11.07 -18.98
CA LEU A 794 -8.32 10.60 -18.25
C LEU A 794 -8.68 11.51 -17.06
N SER A 795 -7.67 12.09 -16.40
CA SER A 795 -7.84 12.96 -15.23
C SER A 795 -8.07 14.44 -15.56
N LEU A 796 -8.08 14.82 -16.85
CA LEU A 796 -8.37 16.19 -17.29
C LEU A 796 -9.75 16.30 -17.97
N THR A 797 -10.45 15.18 -18.14
CA THR A 797 -11.82 15.10 -18.68
C THR A 797 -12.88 14.81 -17.62
N ALA A 798 -12.48 14.30 -16.45
CA ALA A 798 -13.24 14.36 -15.20
C ALA A 798 -13.07 15.73 -14.56
#